data_AF-A0A8C1LG72-F1
#
_entry.id   AF-A0A8C1LG72-F1
#
_cell.length_a   1.000
_cell.length_b   1.000
_cell.length_c   1.000
_cell.angle_alpha   90.00
_cell.angle_beta   90.00
_cell.angle_gamma   90.00
#
_symmetry.space_group_name_H-M   'P 1'
#
loop_
_entity.id
_entity.type
_entity.pdbx_description
1 polymer ?
#
loop_
_entity_poly.entity_id
_entity_poly.type
_entity_poly.pdbx_seq_one_letter_code
_entity_poly.pdbx_strand_id
1 'polypeptide(L)'
;MATGAGWHTSTSTSTSTSFPSGLTLEYTQDLHLKMSKKIAQLTKVIYALNTKNDEHEAAIQTLKEAHEEEVQQILSETREKIMQYKSKISDEMDLKRRIQSLEESMELHERMKRQALTEFETYRQRVEDMQLCTEAQHTQRVVTMSREVEEMRRSFEEKLRSFGQLQSQFEQEKQQALEELRAAHRQEVQELLRSHQSQNANYSKDQEKLGQLHKAEVDSLTERVEELKQDKKRLVEEYEAKLNKAQAFYERELEAMKRTQQMTAENLLAWKKTEAELRKEFQVQEAALQKTLGKLRSELQRVQEEARESREKSHKLQASLILHKQLEEVTKDTEIVEIRQREAECELEASRDRVQQQATEILLKASQIGSLQATQMTHEAVIRDLESEKSRLKDKVLRLEEERGALQKKSQTLDDRQRQQILSLEKSLREEKQIYEKELMNLRAKYEEDTAHFKDAHSRALDEISRKHRVALENTQSVSEKERNRLLSEMEEQFEKERSSLEEQKSLLREELDSLREELTAKLNMANSEVNRLQELVKQGEQGLSSAEGHIFNLKDAQKKLLEELDATRARLRETSNLLTALQGEMESQKQQHDAKLIATKEEEKLKMDKMHMLLGYTREDLGNVLSESFTHSRYIKGCFIYQPVSPTSFVQISLLKQSLEMQLSQSQHSLQQLQAQFSQEREHLGQQLQEMELEHQRREQRLQEAHCCAIQDMQEARQHDLKELEERLRQQHHMELQTLREAHRQNIETLKQQSEQELQTLRFELEDEGKAMLASLRSELNHLHASAIEHMRQTHQQEAAAAKQELENALEQSRVKERELLSRISDLQEEVSRRKKQIADLDHEIHTLNENISTLTKELELKGKEVLKIRSEANQQIRAHEQDLCKKHEREMAELNALHHRETQNMLSDFNKAQELLKDKISALQILLEGTEDKFRNRESRHEDLQTIAELKDMVAEREALVKKLVDDKKFYQLELVNRETNFNKIFSANPNVGVINPLVKQKRKNDKSTTRFSSSANLRANVEASGTGSGQPQPNRLEPIPNSPIHQLEPNTSKPLPPPTPLTEPKKLTSQYTCSEWYAIILHT
;
A
#
# COMPACT_ATOMS: atom_id res chain seq x y z
N MET A 1 -27.97 -138.24 42.18
CA MET A 1 -29.21 -137.87 41.47
C MET A 1 -28.99 -138.32 40.03
N ALA A 2 -29.68 -139.33 39.51
CA ALA A 2 -31.12 -139.39 39.16
C ALA A 2 -31.44 -138.43 37.99
N THR A 3 -32.09 -138.81 36.88
CA THR A 3 -32.85 -140.03 36.44
C THR A 3 -32.35 -140.53 35.07
N GLY A 4 -32.60 -141.73 34.50
CA GLY A 4 -33.65 -142.76 34.62
C GLY A 4 -34.61 -142.71 33.40
N ALA A 5 -35.15 -143.78 32.78
CA ALA A 5 -34.93 -145.25 32.74
C ALA A 5 -35.72 -145.81 31.51
N GLY A 6 -35.71 -147.07 31.03
CA GLY A 6 -35.04 -148.35 31.36
C GLY A 6 -35.76 -149.56 30.70
N TRP A 7 -35.43 -150.80 31.11
CA TRP A 7 -36.27 -152.06 31.05
C TRP A 7 -36.29 -152.86 29.70
N HIS A 8 -36.30 -154.21 29.62
CA HIS A 8 -36.29 -155.30 30.64
C HIS A 8 -35.85 -156.72 30.10
N THR A 9 -35.03 -157.50 30.85
CA THR A 9 -35.00 -159.00 31.14
C THR A 9 -35.26 -160.11 30.05
N SER A 10 -34.85 -161.41 30.13
CA SER A 10 -34.36 -162.28 31.26
C SER A 10 -33.65 -163.64 30.87
N THR A 11 -32.63 -164.05 31.67
CA THR A 11 -32.25 -165.41 32.23
C THR A 11 -32.15 -166.77 31.45
N SER A 12 -30.93 -167.39 31.50
CA SER A 12 -30.56 -168.80 31.92
C SER A 12 -30.96 -170.06 31.07
N THR A 13 -30.33 -171.27 31.06
CA THR A 13 -29.13 -171.90 31.73
C THR A 13 -28.58 -173.22 31.04
N SER A 14 -27.24 -173.40 30.98
CA SER A 14 -26.37 -174.62 31.17
C SER A 14 -26.53 -176.04 30.49
N THR A 15 -25.39 -176.57 29.93
CA THR A 15 -24.82 -177.97 29.94
C THR A 15 -25.53 -179.18 29.26
N SER A 16 -24.93 -180.37 28.94
CA SER A 16 -23.60 -180.83 28.41
C SER A 16 -23.61 -182.40 28.19
N THR A 17 -22.62 -183.04 27.53
CA THR A 17 -22.70 -184.42 26.93
C THR A 17 -21.38 -185.25 27.06
N SER A 18 -21.21 -186.58 26.81
CA SER A 18 -22.07 -187.81 26.64
C SER A 18 -21.18 -189.11 26.51
N PHE A 19 -21.73 -190.30 26.17
CA PHE A 19 -21.06 -191.59 25.77
C PHE A 19 -20.24 -192.37 26.88
N PRO A 20 -19.67 -193.61 26.68
CA PRO A 20 -20.00 -194.82 25.85
C PRO A 20 -19.77 -196.25 26.50
N SER A 21 -20.16 -197.33 25.78
CA SER A 21 -19.57 -198.72 25.63
C SER A 21 -19.19 -199.71 26.78
N GLY A 22 -19.37 -201.04 26.55
CA GLY A 22 -18.65 -202.15 27.25
C GLY A 22 -19.27 -203.58 27.18
N LEU A 23 -18.47 -204.68 27.25
CA LEU A 23 -18.93 -206.09 27.16
C LEU A 23 -18.33 -207.08 28.21
N THR A 24 -19.20 -207.96 28.75
CA THR A 24 -19.09 -209.36 29.25
C THR A 24 -17.85 -209.99 29.95
N LEU A 25 -18.19 -210.75 31.03
CA LEU A 25 -17.66 -212.06 31.52
C LEU A 25 -16.64 -212.16 32.70
N GLU A 26 -17.20 -212.60 33.85
CA GLU A 26 -16.73 -213.47 34.99
C GLU A 26 -15.30 -213.49 35.62
N TYR A 27 -15.30 -213.90 36.92
CA TYR A 27 -14.18 -214.41 37.76
C TYR A 27 -13.16 -213.38 38.32
N THR A 28 -12.75 -213.31 39.60
CA THR A 28 -13.28 -213.73 40.93
C THR A 28 -12.79 -212.72 42.01
N GLN A 29 -13.31 -212.80 43.25
CA GLN A 29 -13.43 -211.64 44.16
C GLN A 29 -12.17 -211.12 44.88
N ASP A 30 -11.13 -211.93 45.16
CA ASP A 30 -9.99 -211.50 46.02
C ASP A 30 -9.01 -210.52 45.34
N LEU A 31 -8.83 -210.61 44.02
CA LEU A 31 -7.90 -209.75 43.28
C LEU A 31 -8.34 -208.27 43.30
N HIS A 32 -9.64 -208.03 43.26
CA HIS A 32 -10.24 -206.70 43.13
C HIS A 32 -9.86 -205.77 44.29
N LEU A 33 -9.87 -206.31 45.52
CA LEU A 33 -9.62 -205.54 46.76
C LEU A 33 -8.20 -204.97 46.83
N LYS A 34 -7.22 -205.71 46.28
CA LYS A 34 -5.80 -205.32 46.24
C LYS A 34 -5.55 -204.20 45.21
N MET A 35 -6.25 -204.23 44.07
CA MET A 35 -6.20 -203.13 43.10
C MET A 35 -6.85 -201.85 43.66
N SER A 36 -8.04 -201.95 44.26
CA SER A 36 -8.77 -200.79 44.79
C SER A 36 -7.96 -199.97 45.80
N LYS A 37 -7.21 -200.63 46.70
CA LYS A 37 -6.31 -199.91 47.64
C LYS A 37 -5.19 -199.16 46.92
N LYS A 38 -4.58 -199.74 45.89
CA LYS A 38 -3.45 -199.13 45.16
C LYS A 38 -3.90 -197.98 44.25
N ILE A 39 -5.10 -198.09 43.66
CA ILE A 39 -5.78 -196.99 42.95
C ILE A 39 -6.00 -195.82 43.92
N ALA A 40 -6.65 -196.05 45.07
CA ALA A 40 -6.92 -194.99 46.05
C ALA A 40 -5.66 -194.28 46.56
N GLN A 41 -4.54 -195.00 46.69
CA GLN A 41 -3.25 -194.42 47.07
C GLN A 41 -2.69 -193.50 45.97
N LEU A 42 -2.77 -193.89 44.69
CA LEU A 42 -2.39 -193.06 43.55
C LEU A 42 -3.30 -191.84 43.41
N THR A 43 -4.62 -192.00 43.52
CA THR A 43 -5.60 -190.90 43.48
C THR A 43 -5.28 -189.81 44.51
N LYS A 44 -4.89 -190.20 45.73
CA LYS A 44 -4.55 -189.24 46.79
C LYS A 44 -3.27 -188.44 46.50
N VAL A 45 -2.27 -189.05 45.85
CA VAL A 45 -1.03 -188.35 45.43
C VAL A 45 -1.30 -187.42 44.24
N ILE A 46 -2.08 -187.87 43.26
CA ILE A 46 -2.47 -187.05 42.10
C ILE A 46 -3.26 -185.82 42.57
N TYR A 47 -4.23 -185.99 43.48
CA TYR A 47 -5.00 -184.86 44.01
C TYR A 47 -4.10 -183.83 44.72
N ALA A 48 -3.19 -184.28 45.60
CA ALA A 48 -2.27 -183.38 46.30
C ALA A 48 -1.26 -182.67 45.38
N LEU A 49 -0.85 -183.30 44.27
CA LEU A 49 -0.02 -182.66 43.24
C LEU A 49 -0.81 -181.63 42.44
N ASN A 50 -2.03 -181.96 42.02
CA ASN A 50 -2.90 -181.03 41.29
C ASN A 50 -3.25 -179.81 42.15
N THR A 51 -3.73 -179.98 43.39
CA THR A 51 -4.05 -178.84 44.28
C THR A 51 -2.84 -177.91 44.45
N LYS A 52 -1.62 -178.46 44.57
CA LYS A 52 -0.42 -177.64 44.67
C LYS A 52 -0.04 -176.95 43.34
N ASN A 53 -0.34 -177.57 42.20
CA ASN A 53 -0.18 -176.91 40.90
C ASN A 53 -1.22 -175.79 40.71
N ASP A 54 -2.47 -176.03 41.10
CA ASP A 54 -3.56 -175.04 41.10
C ASP A 54 -3.21 -173.84 41.99
N GLU A 55 -2.64 -174.09 43.20
CA GLU A 55 -2.08 -173.06 44.10
C GLU A 55 -0.95 -172.26 43.44
N HIS A 56 -0.05 -172.92 42.71
CA HIS A 56 1.04 -172.25 41.99
C HIS A 56 0.55 -171.43 40.79
N GLU A 57 -0.44 -171.91 40.04
CA GLU A 57 -1.06 -171.15 38.94
C GLU A 57 -1.82 -169.93 39.46
N ALA A 58 -2.57 -170.07 40.57
CA ALA A 58 -3.24 -168.95 41.24
C ALA A 58 -2.26 -167.88 41.76
N ALA A 59 -1.12 -168.29 42.32
CA ALA A 59 -0.06 -167.38 42.76
C ALA A 59 0.64 -166.66 41.59
N ILE A 60 0.86 -167.35 40.47
CA ILE A 60 1.38 -166.74 39.24
C ILE A 60 0.37 -165.74 38.65
N GLN A 61 -0.93 -166.05 38.71
CA GLN A 61 -1.98 -165.19 38.19
C GLN A 61 -2.13 -163.90 39.01
N THR A 62 -2.15 -163.97 40.34
CA THR A 62 -2.17 -162.77 41.20
C THR A 62 -0.91 -161.91 41.05
N LEU A 63 0.26 -162.51 40.81
CA LEU A 63 1.49 -161.75 40.53
C LEU A 63 1.44 -161.02 39.16
N LYS A 64 0.80 -161.60 38.14
CA LYS A 64 0.55 -160.90 36.86
C LYS A 64 -0.41 -159.74 37.04
N GLU A 65 -1.51 -159.96 37.75
CA GLU A 65 -2.54 -158.95 38.00
C GLU A 65 -1.94 -157.74 38.75
N ALA A 66 -1.15 -157.97 39.80
CA ALA A 66 -0.44 -156.89 40.50
C ALA A 66 0.55 -156.13 39.59
N HIS A 67 1.31 -156.82 38.74
CA HIS A 67 2.20 -156.16 37.77
C HIS A 67 1.43 -155.38 36.69
N GLU A 68 0.26 -155.85 36.27
CA GLU A 68 -0.59 -155.15 35.31
C GLU A 68 -1.23 -153.90 35.93
N GLU A 69 -1.61 -153.95 37.21
CA GLU A 69 -2.03 -152.79 38.01
C GLU A 69 -0.90 -151.75 38.18
N GLU A 70 0.32 -152.16 38.54
CA GLU A 70 1.49 -151.25 38.61
C GLU A 70 1.77 -150.55 37.26
N VAL A 71 1.73 -151.30 36.16
CA VAL A 71 1.90 -150.75 34.80
C VAL A 71 0.79 -149.76 34.46
N GLN A 72 -0.47 -150.06 34.80
CA GLN A 72 -1.58 -149.12 34.60
C GLN A 72 -1.44 -147.86 35.46
N GLN A 73 -1.00 -147.98 36.72
CA GLN A 73 -0.73 -146.81 37.58
C GLN A 73 0.37 -145.93 36.97
N ILE A 74 1.53 -146.50 36.61
CA ILE A 74 2.64 -145.74 36.01
C ILE A 74 2.21 -145.03 34.73
N LEU A 75 1.40 -145.68 33.88
CA LEU A 75 0.83 -145.07 32.67
C LEU A 75 -0.15 -143.94 32.99
N SER A 76 -0.96 -144.07 34.05
CA SER A 76 -1.89 -143.02 34.50
C SER A 76 -1.17 -141.79 35.03
N GLU A 77 -0.19 -141.96 35.92
CA GLU A 77 0.64 -140.87 36.45
C GLU A 77 1.45 -140.18 35.35
N THR A 78 1.96 -140.95 34.38
CA THR A 78 2.70 -140.40 33.23
C THR A 78 1.77 -139.58 32.33
N ARG A 79 0.55 -140.04 32.08
CA ARG A 79 -0.48 -139.25 31.37
C ARG A 79 -0.82 -137.97 32.12
N GLU A 80 -0.99 -138.02 33.44
CA GLU A 80 -1.32 -136.83 34.24
C GLU A 80 -0.18 -135.81 34.23
N LYS A 81 1.07 -136.26 34.44
CA LYS A 81 2.27 -135.40 34.34
C LYS A 81 2.36 -134.75 32.93
N ILE A 82 2.06 -135.49 31.86
CA ILE A 82 1.99 -134.94 30.49
C ILE A 82 0.85 -133.92 30.33
N MET A 83 -0.34 -134.16 30.91
CA MET A 83 -1.44 -133.18 30.92
C MET A 83 -1.03 -131.89 31.64
N GLN A 84 -0.42 -132.00 32.83
CA GLN A 84 0.04 -130.84 33.61
C GLN A 84 1.12 -130.03 32.88
N TYR A 85 2.07 -130.68 32.20
CA TYR A 85 3.05 -129.97 31.36
C TYR A 85 2.40 -129.32 30.14
N LYS A 86 1.42 -129.97 29.49
CA LYS A 86 0.66 -129.35 28.37
C LYS A 86 -0.14 -128.14 28.81
N SER A 87 -0.77 -128.17 30.00
CA SER A 87 -1.45 -127.00 30.57
C SER A 87 -0.45 -125.85 30.74
N LYS A 88 0.65 -126.08 31.45
CA LYS A 88 1.68 -125.05 31.70
C LYS A 88 2.26 -124.46 30.42
N ILE A 89 2.43 -125.26 29.36
CA ILE A 89 2.86 -124.77 28.04
C ILE A 89 1.79 -123.90 27.39
N SER A 90 0.50 -124.25 27.51
CA SER A 90 -0.60 -123.38 27.06
C SER A 90 -0.62 -122.07 27.84
N ASP A 91 -0.56 -122.13 29.17
CA ASP A 91 -0.54 -120.98 30.08
C ASP A 91 0.63 -120.04 29.74
N GLU A 92 1.82 -120.58 29.45
CA GLU A 92 3.00 -119.83 29.01
C GLU A 92 2.83 -119.22 27.60
N MET A 93 2.14 -119.91 26.68
CA MET A 93 1.81 -119.38 25.35
C MET A 93 0.72 -118.30 25.36
N ASP A 94 -0.24 -118.37 26.29
CA ASP A 94 -1.23 -117.31 26.53
C ASP A 94 -0.58 -116.09 27.20
N LEU A 95 0.31 -116.31 28.19
CA LEU A 95 1.12 -115.25 28.79
C LEU A 95 2.00 -114.53 27.75
N LYS A 96 2.70 -115.27 26.88
CA LYS A 96 3.51 -114.68 25.80
C LYS A 96 2.68 -113.85 24.82
N ARG A 97 1.52 -114.35 24.39
CA ARG A 97 0.56 -113.58 23.56
C ARG A 97 0.06 -112.33 24.29
N ARG A 98 -0.16 -112.40 25.60
CA ARG A 98 -0.60 -111.24 26.39
C ARG A 98 0.51 -110.20 26.58
N ILE A 99 1.75 -110.63 26.78
CA ILE A 99 2.93 -109.74 26.86
C ILE A 99 3.11 -109.03 25.53
N GLN A 100 3.16 -109.77 24.40
CA GLN A 100 3.29 -109.17 23.06
C GLN A 100 2.17 -108.15 22.78
N SER A 101 0.92 -108.48 23.08
CA SER A 101 -0.22 -107.56 22.93
C SER A 101 -0.10 -106.29 23.79
N LEU A 102 0.53 -106.37 24.97
CA LEU A 102 0.81 -105.21 25.82
C LEU A 102 1.98 -104.39 25.27
N GLU A 103 3.06 -105.04 24.81
CA GLU A 103 4.22 -104.39 24.17
C GLU A 103 3.79 -103.63 22.91
N GLU A 104 3.04 -104.25 22.00
CA GLU A 104 2.46 -103.60 20.81
C GLU A 104 1.58 -102.39 21.18
N SER A 105 0.78 -102.51 22.25
CA SER A 105 -0.06 -101.40 22.74
C SER A 105 0.77 -100.25 23.35
N MET A 106 1.87 -100.57 24.04
CA MET A 106 2.80 -99.59 24.60
C MET A 106 3.60 -98.87 23.51
N GLU A 107 4.09 -99.60 22.51
CA GLU A 107 4.74 -98.97 21.35
C GLU A 107 3.77 -98.04 20.60
N LEU A 108 2.51 -98.44 20.41
CA LEU A 108 1.49 -97.58 19.81
C LEU A 108 1.26 -96.32 20.67
N HIS A 109 1.15 -96.47 21.99
CA HIS A 109 0.98 -95.33 22.90
C HIS A 109 2.21 -94.40 22.89
N GLU A 110 3.42 -94.93 22.78
CA GLU A 110 4.62 -94.12 22.61
C GLU A 110 4.69 -93.43 21.24
N ARG A 111 4.28 -94.10 20.15
CA ARG A 111 4.19 -93.51 18.81
C ARG A 111 3.21 -92.33 18.83
N MET A 112 2.01 -92.51 19.38
CA MET A 112 1.03 -91.45 19.56
C MET A 112 1.54 -90.32 20.47
N LYS A 113 2.27 -90.63 21.55
CA LYS A 113 2.90 -89.62 22.41
C LYS A 113 3.98 -88.82 21.67
N ARG A 114 4.82 -89.47 20.86
CA ARG A 114 5.84 -88.81 20.02
C ARG A 114 5.17 -87.92 18.97
N GLN A 115 4.13 -88.40 18.29
CA GLN A 115 3.34 -87.64 17.33
C GLN A 115 2.73 -86.38 17.97
N ALA A 116 2.00 -86.54 19.09
CA ALA A 116 1.40 -85.42 19.81
C ALA A 116 2.43 -84.39 20.32
N LEU A 117 3.63 -84.83 20.71
CA LEU A 117 4.72 -83.92 21.05
C LEU A 117 5.25 -83.17 19.83
N THR A 118 5.46 -83.83 18.68
CA THR A 118 5.89 -83.14 17.45
C THR A 118 4.80 -82.22 16.87
N GLU A 119 3.51 -82.55 17.04
CA GLU A 119 2.39 -81.68 16.70
C GLU A 119 2.32 -80.46 17.61
N PHE A 120 2.59 -80.62 18.91
CA PHE A 120 2.70 -79.51 19.85
C PHE A 120 3.92 -78.62 19.58
N GLU A 121 5.08 -79.20 19.29
CA GLU A 121 6.29 -78.47 18.93
C GLU A 121 6.12 -77.69 17.62
N THR A 122 5.55 -78.31 16.58
CA THR A 122 5.25 -77.61 15.31
C THR A 122 4.10 -76.61 15.43
N TYR A 123 3.17 -76.79 16.39
CA TYR A 123 2.20 -75.75 16.74
C TYR A 123 2.88 -74.57 17.45
N ARG A 124 3.72 -74.82 18.45
CA ARG A 124 4.49 -73.80 19.17
C ARG A 124 5.37 -73.00 18.22
N GLN A 125 6.11 -73.69 17.34
CA GLN A 125 6.93 -73.09 16.28
C GLN A 125 6.09 -72.16 15.38
N ARG A 126 4.91 -72.60 14.91
CA ARG A 126 4.01 -71.77 14.10
C ARG A 126 3.45 -70.55 14.87
N VAL A 127 3.23 -70.66 16.17
CA VAL A 127 2.81 -69.52 17.01
C VAL A 127 3.98 -68.55 17.22
N GLU A 128 5.19 -69.05 17.47
CA GLU A 128 6.43 -68.27 17.57
C GLU A 128 6.72 -67.52 16.25
N ASP A 129 6.68 -68.21 15.11
CA ASP A 129 6.88 -67.64 13.77
C ASP A 129 5.78 -66.61 13.41
N MET A 130 4.52 -66.91 13.73
CA MET A 130 3.39 -65.99 13.52
C MET A 130 3.52 -64.74 14.40
N GLN A 131 3.90 -64.89 15.67
CA GLN A 131 4.14 -63.76 16.57
C GLN A 131 5.29 -62.90 16.04
N LEU A 132 6.43 -63.50 15.69
CA LEU A 132 7.57 -62.80 15.06
C LEU A 132 7.17 -62.08 13.77
N CYS A 133 6.31 -62.67 12.94
CA CYS A 133 5.77 -62.00 11.75
C CYS A 133 4.88 -60.81 12.10
N THR A 134 4.03 -60.90 13.13
CA THR A 134 3.22 -59.76 13.59
C THR A 134 4.09 -58.65 14.20
N GLU A 135 5.08 -58.99 15.03
CA GLU A 135 6.03 -58.05 15.61
C GLU A 135 6.90 -57.38 14.54
N ALA A 136 7.35 -58.11 13.51
CA ALA A 136 8.02 -57.56 12.34
C ALA A 136 7.10 -56.59 11.56
N GLN A 137 5.84 -56.95 11.32
CA GLN A 137 4.88 -56.06 10.66
C GLN A 137 4.51 -54.83 11.50
N HIS A 138 4.50 -54.93 12.83
CA HIS A 138 4.24 -53.80 13.72
C HIS A 138 5.45 -52.86 13.79
N THR A 139 6.65 -53.40 13.99
CA THR A 139 7.89 -52.61 13.97
C THR A 139 8.13 -51.98 12.61
N GLN A 140 7.89 -52.68 11.49
CA GLN A 140 8.00 -52.09 10.15
C GLN A 140 6.96 -50.98 9.92
N ARG A 141 5.70 -51.14 10.36
CA ARG A 141 4.69 -50.07 10.31
C ARG A 141 5.12 -48.84 11.13
N VAL A 142 5.66 -49.04 12.33
CA VAL A 142 6.20 -47.95 13.17
C VAL A 142 7.41 -47.28 12.50
N VAL A 143 8.32 -48.03 11.87
CA VAL A 143 9.47 -47.48 11.13
C VAL A 143 9.02 -46.67 9.91
N THR A 144 8.03 -47.15 9.14
CA THR A 144 7.47 -46.40 8.01
C THR A 144 6.80 -45.11 8.47
N MET A 145 5.92 -45.16 9.49
CA MET A 145 5.32 -43.94 10.06
C MET A 145 6.37 -42.97 10.63
N SER A 146 7.41 -43.49 11.30
CA SER A 146 8.50 -42.65 11.83
C SER A 146 9.29 -41.97 10.71
N ARG A 147 9.50 -42.67 9.58
CA ARG A 147 10.13 -42.12 8.38
C ARG A 147 9.25 -41.05 7.73
N GLU A 148 7.96 -41.30 7.57
CA GLU A 148 6.98 -40.33 7.03
C GLU A 148 6.92 -39.06 7.90
N VAL A 149 6.91 -39.21 9.23
CA VAL A 149 6.96 -38.07 10.17
C VAL A 149 8.27 -37.29 10.05
N GLU A 150 9.42 -37.96 9.94
CA GLU A 150 10.71 -37.27 9.79
C GLU A 150 10.90 -36.63 8.40
N GLU A 151 10.30 -37.19 7.35
CA GLU A 151 10.25 -36.59 6.00
C GLU A 151 9.29 -35.38 5.96
N MET A 152 8.11 -35.48 6.58
CA MET A 152 7.23 -34.33 6.79
C MET A 152 7.93 -33.23 7.58
N ARG A 153 8.61 -33.58 8.68
CA ARG A 153 9.39 -32.65 9.52
C ARG A 153 10.50 -31.97 8.72
N ARG A 154 11.29 -32.70 7.94
CA ARG A 154 12.28 -32.08 7.04
C ARG A 154 11.64 -31.11 6.06
N SER A 155 10.48 -31.45 5.49
CA SER A 155 9.74 -30.53 4.61
C SER A 155 9.26 -29.26 5.33
N PHE A 156 8.95 -29.32 6.62
CA PHE A 156 8.60 -28.15 7.43
C PHE A 156 9.85 -27.33 7.80
N GLU A 157 10.96 -27.98 8.18
CA GLU A 157 12.23 -27.28 8.45
C GLU A 157 12.81 -26.61 7.19
N GLU A 158 12.57 -27.17 6.00
CA GLU A 158 12.92 -26.55 4.72
C GLU A 158 12.01 -25.38 4.36
N LYS A 159 10.69 -25.48 4.59
CA LYS A 159 9.76 -24.35 4.45
C LYS A 159 10.07 -23.22 5.44
N LEU A 160 10.50 -23.55 6.67
CA LEU A 160 10.95 -22.56 7.65
C LEU A 160 12.27 -21.91 7.23
N ARG A 161 13.20 -22.67 6.65
CA ARG A 161 14.44 -22.13 6.06
C ARG A 161 14.16 -21.21 4.86
N SER A 162 13.30 -21.60 3.93
CA SER A 162 12.96 -20.76 2.77
C SER A 162 12.12 -19.54 3.17
N PHE A 163 11.22 -19.65 4.16
CA PHE A 163 10.52 -18.49 4.73
C PHE A 163 11.50 -17.54 5.44
N GLY A 164 12.46 -18.04 6.21
CA GLY A 164 13.49 -17.21 6.85
C GLY A 164 14.42 -16.53 5.84
N GLN A 165 14.74 -17.20 4.72
CA GLN A 165 15.48 -16.60 3.60
C GLN A 165 14.66 -15.51 2.90
N LEU A 166 13.38 -15.77 2.62
CA LEU A 166 12.47 -14.80 1.98
C LEU A 166 12.20 -13.59 2.89
N GLN A 167 12.06 -13.81 4.20
CA GLN A 167 12.00 -12.73 5.19
C GLN A 167 13.28 -11.91 5.17
N SER A 168 14.46 -12.55 5.20
CA SER A 168 15.74 -11.83 5.13
C SER A 168 15.91 -11.05 3.83
N GLN A 169 15.43 -11.57 2.70
CA GLN A 169 15.42 -10.86 1.42
C GLN A 169 14.50 -9.64 1.48
N PHE A 170 13.25 -9.81 1.93
CA PHE A 170 12.30 -8.70 2.05
C PHE A 170 12.76 -7.61 3.05
N GLU A 171 13.40 -8.01 4.16
CA GLU A 171 13.98 -7.08 5.14
C GLU A 171 15.17 -6.30 4.53
N GLN A 172 15.95 -6.94 3.65
CA GLN A 172 17.10 -6.35 2.94
C GLN A 172 16.66 -5.45 1.78
N GLU A 173 15.66 -5.85 0.98
CA GLU A 173 15.01 -5.03 -0.05
C GLU A 173 14.37 -3.78 0.55
N LYS A 174 13.66 -3.93 1.68
CA LYS A 174 13.11 -2.82 2.48
C LYS A 174 14.21 -1.88 2.98
N GLN A 175 15.37 -2.40 3.37
CA GLN A 175 16.52 -1.58 3.77
C GLN A 175 17.13 -0.84 2.57
N GLN A 176 17.31 -1.51 1.42
CA GLN A 176 17.77 -0.90 0.18
C GLN A 176 16.83 0.20 -0.29
N ALA A 177 15.52 -0.06 -0.40
CA ALA A 177 14.52 0.95 -0.78
C ALA A 177 14.49 2.15 0.18
N LEU A 178 14.71 1.93 1.49
CA LEU A 178 14.86 3.03 2.45
C LEU A 178 16.17 3.80 2.28
N GLU A 179 17.27 3.15 1.89
CA GLU A 179 18.54 3.82 1.62
C GLU A 179 18.57 4.56 0.29
N GLU A 180 17.92 4.03 -0.74
CA GLU A 180 17.63 4.68 -2.02
C GLU A 180 16.73 5.90 -1.83
N LEU A 181 15.62 5.77 -1.09
CA LEU A 181 14.74 6.92 -0.78
C LEU A 181 15.48 8.00 0.03
N ARG A 182 16.35 7.59 0.99
CA ARG A 182 17.25 8.53 1.68
C ARG A 182 18.29 9.12 0.74
N ALA A 183 18.80 8.39 -0.26
CA ALA A 183 19.77 8.89 -1.22
C ALA A 183 19.13 9.91 -2.17
N ALA A 184 17.97 9.59 -2.74
CA ALA A 184 17.15 10.49 -3.55
C ALA A 184 16.80 11.77 -2.78
N HIS A 185 16.31 11.66 -1.53
CA HIS A 185 16.01 12.85 -0.72
C HIS A 185 17.28 13.66 -0.36
N ARG A 186 18.44 13.02 -0.14
CA ARG A 186 19.72 13.73 0.03
C ARG A 186 20.17 14.43 -1.25
N GLN A 187 19.90 13.87 -2.43
CA GLN A 187 20.17 14.51 -3.71
C GLN A 187 19.21 15.69 -3.94
N GLU A 188 17.91 15.51 -3.76
CA GLU A 188 16.87 16.55 -3.81
C GLU A 188 17.20 17.72 -2.87
N VAL A 189 17.58 17.46 -1.62
CA VAL A 189 18.02 18.50 -0.67
C VAL A 189 19.31 19.19 -1.13
N GLN A 190 20.27 18.46 -1.74
CA GLN A 190 21.46 19.08 -2.34
C GLN A 190 21.13 19.92 -3.58
N GLU A 191 20.17 19.52 -4.40
CA GLU A 191 19.72 20.26 -5.58
C GLU A 191 18.90 21.49 -5.18
N LEU A 192 18.05 21.40 -4.17
CA LEU A 192 17.37 22.55 -3.55
C LEU A 192 18.39 23.52 -2.94
N LEU A 193 19.42 23.02 -2.25
CA LEU A 193 20.51 23.87 -1.72
C LEU A 193 21.35 24.51 -2.84
N ARG A 194 21.70 23.78 -3.90
CA ARG A 194 22.40 24.34 -5.08
C ARG A 194 21.53 25.34 -5.84
N SER A 195 20.24 25.05 -6.00
CA SER A 195 19.25 25.94 -6.61
C SER A 195 19.14 27.22 -5.80
N HIS A 196 18.92 27.13 -4.49
CA HIS A 196 18.89 28.28 -3.59
C HIS A 196 20.23 29.06 -3.59
N GLN A 197 21.38 28.39 -3.59
CA GLN A 197 22.69 29.05 -3.70
C GLN A 197 22.86 29.77 -5.04
N SER A 198 22.42 29.17 -6.16
CA SER A 198 22.49 29.78 -7.48
C SER A 198 21.50 30.94 -7.65
N GLN A 199 20.28 30.82 -7.09
CA GLN A 199 19.29 31.89 -7.04
C GLN A 199 19.79 33.05 -6.17
N ASN A 200 20.40 32.78 -5.01
CA ASN A 200 20.95 33.81 -4.14
C ASN A 200 22.21 34.47 -4.76
N ALA A 201 23.04 33.71 -5.49
CA ALA A 201 24.16 34.26 -6.25
C ALA A 201 23.70 35.10 -7.46
N ASN A 202 22.60 34.73 -8.12
CA ASN A 202 22.00 35.53 -9.18
C ASN A 202 21.33 36.78 -8.61
N TYR A 203 20.57 36.67 -7.52
CA TYR A 203 19.99 37.79 -6.79
C TYR A 203 21.06 38.78 -6.32
N SER A 204 22.18 38.29 -5.78
CA SER A 204 23.34 39.13 -5.43
C SER A 204 23.94 39.84 -6.65
N LYS A 205 24.04 39.17 -7.81
CA LYS A 205 24.52 39.80 -9.05
C LYS A 205 23.52 40.80 -9.63
N ASP A 206 22.23 40.55 -9.51
CA ASP A 206 21.19 41.45 -10.02
C ASP A 206 20.99 42.65 -9.09
N GLN A 207 21.16 42.47 -7.77
CA GLN A 207 21.32 43.54 -6.80
C GLN A 207 22.60 44.36 -7.06
N GLU A 208 23.71 43.72 -7.44
CA GLU A 208 24.94 44.41 -7.82
C GLU A 208 24.76 45.21 -9.12
N LYS A 209 24.15 44.63 -10.17
CA LYS A 209 23.79 45.34 -11.42
C LYS A 209 22.87 46.52 -11.14
N LEU A 210 21.85 46.34 -10.31
CA LEU A 210 20.93 47.42 -9.93
C LEU A 210 21.65 48.52 -9.15
N GLY A 211 22.59 48.15 -8.27
CA GLY A 211 23.50 49.09 -7.61
C GLY A 211 24.41 49.83 -8.59
N GLN A 212 24.94 49.16 -9.61
CA GLN A 212 25.76 49.77 -10.66
C GLN A 212 24.93 50.69 -11.57
N LEU A 213 23.69 50.33 -11.90
CA LEU A 213 22.76 51.16 -12.68
C LEU A 213 22.33 52.42 -11.89
N HIS A 214 21.87 52.27 -10.65
CA HIS A 214 21.57 53.42 -9.78
C HIS A 214 22.81 54.29 -9.55
N LYS A 215 24.01 53.70 -9.45
CA LYS A 215 25.24 54.49 -9.36
C LYS A 215 25.52 55.26 -10.65
N ALA A 216 25.40 54.64 -11.82
CA ALA A 216 25.59 55.32 -13.11
C ALA A 216 24.56 56.44 -13.34
N GLU A 217 23.31 56.24 -12.89
CA GLU A 217 22.27 57.26 -12.90
C GLU A 217 22.59 58.41 -11.93
N VAL A 218 23.04 58.12 -10.71
CA VAL A 218 23.48 59.13 -9.73
C VAL A 218 24.73 59.89 -10.21
N ASP A 219 25.71 59.20 -10.80
CA ASP A 219 26.93 59.79 -11.34
C ASP A 219 26.55 60.72 -12.52
N SER A 220 25.68 60.29 -13.44
CA SER A 220 25.17 61.11 -14.57
C SER A 220 24.31 62.30 -14.12
N LEU A 221 23.44 62.13 -13.12
CA LEU A 221 22.68 63.23 -12.51
C LEU A 221 23.61 64.21 -11.79
N THR A 222 24.72 63.74 -11.21
CA THR A 222 25.73 64.58 -10.58
C THR A 222 26.49 65.39 -11.62
N GLU A 223 26.92 64.78 -12.73
CA GLU A 223 27.50 65.50 -13.88
C GLU A 223 26.52 66.56 -14.41
N ARG A 224 25.25 66.21 -14.62
CA ARG A 224 24.20 67.15 -15.07
C ARG A 224 24.00 68.31 -14.08
N VAL A 225 24.14 68.06 -12.77
CA VAL A 225 24.09 69.11 -11.73
C VAL A 225 25.35 69.98 -11.76
N GLU A 226 26.53 69.45 -12.03
CA GLU A 226 27.76 70.25 -12.19
C GLU A 226 27.76 71.07 -13.50
N GLU A 227 27.21 70.54 -14.60
CA GLU A 227 26.94 71.32 -15.81
C GLU A 227 26.01 72.51 -15.52
N LEU A 228 24.88 72.27 -14.85
CA LEU A 228 23.93 73.32 -14.48
C LEU A 228 24.51 74.33 -13.48
N LYS A 229 25.44 73.91 -12.60
CA LYS A 229 26.22 74.83 -11.75
C LYS A 229 27.19 75.68 -12.57
N GLN A 230 27.87 75.09 -13.56
CA GLN A 230 28.76 75.82 -14.47
C GLN A 230 28.00 76.82 -15.34
N ASP A 231 26.86 76.43 -15.92
CA ASP A 231 26.03 77.34 -16.71
C ASP A 231 25.38 78.43 -15.86
N LYS A 232 24.93 78.11 -14.64
CA LYS A 232 24.52 79.14 -13.67
C LYS A 232 25.66 80.10 -13.37
N LYS A 233 26.90 79.61 -13.20
CA LYS A 233 28.08 80.46 -12.96
C LYS A 233 28.37 81.36 -14.16
N ARG A 234 28.44 80.81 -15.38
CA ARG A 234 28.63 81.57 -16.64
C ARG A 234 27.56 82.65 -16.79
N LEU A 235 26.30 82.32 -16.51
CA LEU A 235 25.17 83.24 -16.60
C LEU A 235 25.26 84.37 -15.55
N VAL A 236 25.70 84.06 -14.33
CA VAL A 236 25.99 85.08 -13.30
C VAL A 236 27.15 85.98 -13.73
N GLU A 237 28.28 85.41 -14.18
CA GLU A 237 29.44 86.16 -14.69
C GLU A 237 29.06 87.06 -15.89
N GLU A 238 28.17 86.59 -16.77
CA GLU A 238 27.58 87.39 -17.84
C GLU A 238 26.70 88.55 -17.34
N TYR A 239 25.84 88.31 -16.35
CA TYR A 239 24.98 89.36 -15.79
C TYR A 239 25.78 90.38 -14.97
N GLU A 240 26.80 89.94 -14.23
CA GLU A 240 27.77 90.82 -13.57
C GLU A 240 28.56 91.64 -14.60
N ALA A 241 29.03 91.02 -15.70
CA ALA A 241 29.69 91.75 -16.78
C ALA A 241 28.76 92.77 -17.48
N LYS A 242 27.46 92.46 -17.63
CA LYS A 242 26.44 93.40 -18.16
C LYS A 242 26.17 94.53 -17.16
N LEU A 243 26.06 94.23 -15.86
CA LEU A 243 25.86 95.20 -14.79
C LEU A 243 27.06 96.15 -14.65
N ASN A 244 28.28 95.62 -14.63
CA ASN A 244 29.52 96.40 -14.55
C ASN A 244 29.71 97.30 -15.79
N LYS A 245 29.30 96.85 -16.98
CA LYS A 245 29.26 97.70 -18.19
C LYS A 245 28.24 98.83 -18.07
N ALA A 246 27.06 98.57 -17.49
CA ALA A 246 26.04 99.59 -17.26
C ALA A 246 26.48 100.60 -16.18
N GLN A 247 27.06 100.13 -15.07
CA GLN A 247 27.64 100.99 -14.03
C GLN A 247 28.74 101.88 -14.61
N ALA A 248 29.71 101.31 -15.33
CA ALA A 248 30.78 102.08 -15.99
C ALA A 248 30.27 102.99 -17.14
N PHE A 249 29.05 102.79 -17.66
CA PHE A 249 28.40 103.76 -18.55
C PHE A 249 27.85 104.94 -17.74
N TYR A 250 27.06 104.66 -16.70
CA TYR A 250 26.50 105.70 -15.82
C TYR A 250 27.59 106.51 -15.09
N GLU A 251 28.70 105.91 -14.69
CA GLU A 251 29.85 106.62 -14.12
C GLU A 251 30.49 107.58 -15.12
N ARG A 252 30.64 107.18 -16.39
CA ARG A 252 31.16 108.07 -17.44
C ARG A 252 30.21 109.21 -17.76
N GLU A 253 28.90 108.96 -17.80
CA GLU A 253 27.88 110.01 -17.89
C GLU A 253 27.94 110.96 -16.69
N LEU A 254 28.08 110.44 -15.47
CA LEU A 254 28.20 111.24 -14.25
C LEU A 254 29.49 112.06 -14.23
N GLU A 255 30.60 111.53 -14.73
CA GLU A 255 31.83 112.29 -14.92
C GLU A 255 31.73 113.32 -16.04
N ALA A 256 31.04 113.03 -17.14
CA ALA A 256 30.78 114.00 -18.21
C ALA A 256 29.94 115.17 -17.68
N MET A 257 28.89 114.88 -16.90
CA MET A 257 28.09 115.89 -16.18
C MET A 257 28.90 116.67 -15.14
N LYS A 258 29.82 116.03 -14.40
CA LYS A 258 30.74 116.74 -13.49
C LYS A 258 31.70 117.65 -14.27
N ARG A 259 32.23 117.20 -15.41
CA ARG A 259 33.11 117.99 -16.29
C ARG A 259 32.36 119.18 -16.91
N THR A 260 31.11 119.03 -17.34
CA THR A 260 30.31 120.16 -17.86
C THR A 260 29.87 121.12 -16.75
N GLN A 261 29.55 120.63 -15.55
CA GLN A 261 29.35 121.49 -14.36
C GLN A 261 30.62 122.26 -13.99
N GLN A 262 31.79 121.62 -14.03
CA GLN A 262 33.07 122.29 -13.77
C GLN A 262 33.39 123.33 -14.86
N MET A 263 33.26 123.00 -16.14
CA MET A 263 33.45 123.95 -17.24
C MET A 263 32.48 125.14 -17.18
N THR A 264 31.22 124.93 -16.78
CA THR A 264 30.27 126.04 -16.60
C THR A 264 30.57 126.88 -15.36
N ALA A 265 31.07 126.29 -14.28
CA ALA A 265 31.56 127.04 -13.12
C ALA A 265 32.85 127.85 -13.43
N GLU A 266 33.77 127.29 -14.21
CA GLU A 266 34.98 127.96 -14.69
C GLU A 266 34.66 129.10 -15.67
N ASN A 267 33.73 128.88 -16.60
CA ASN A 267 33.21 129.93 -17.49
C ASN A 267 32.49 131.05 -16.71
N LEU A 268 31.74 130.71 -15.65
CA LEU A 268 31.11 131.71 -14.77
C LEU A 268 32.15 132.49 -13.94
N LEU A 269 33.25 131.84 -13.53
CA LEU A 269 34.39 132.51 -12.89
C LEU A 269 35.15 133.43 -13.86
N ALA A 270 35.28 133.05 -15.13
CA ALA A 270 35.83 133.92 -16.18
C ALA A 270 34.91 135.14 -16.40
N TRP A 271 33.60 134.94 -16.51
CA TRP A 271 32.62 136.03 -16.61
C TRP A 271 32.65 136.98 -15.40
N LYS A 272 32.82 136.46 -14.18
CA LYS A 272 32.97 137.32 -12.98
C LYS A 272 34.29 138.09 -12.95
N LYS A 273 35.35 137.61 -13.63
CA LYS A 273 36.58 138.38 -13.81
C LYS A 273 36.38 139.51 -14.81
N THR A 274 35.81 139.24 -15.98
CA THR A 274 35.54 140.30 -16.99
C THR A 274 34.53 141.32 -16.48
N GLU A 275 33.51 140.91 -15.72
CA GLU A 275 32.58 141.81 -15.00
C GLU A 275 33.32 142.71 -13.98
N ALA A 276 34.30 142.16 -13.25
CA ALA A 276 35.12 142.91 -12.30
C ALA A 276 36.16 143.83 -12.98
N GLU A 277 36.66 143.45 -14.15
CA GLU A 277 37.53 144.27 -14.99
C GLU A 277 36.76 145.44 -15.59
N LEU A 278 35.59 145.19 -16.19
CA LEU A 278 34.66 146.23 -16.64
C LEU A 278 34.25 147.18 -15.50
N ARG A 279 33.99 146.67 -14.28
CA ARG A 279 33.75 147.55 -13.11
C ARG A 279 34.95 148.45 -12.79
N LYS A 280 36.19 147.96 -12.90
CA LYS A 280 37.39 148.80 -12.72
C LYS A 280 37.52 149.83 -13.83
N GLU A 281 37.24 149.46 -15.08
CA GLU A 281 37.25 150.41 -16.20
C GLU A 281 36.20 151.51 -16.01
N PHE A 282 34.97 151.15 -15.66
CA PHE A 282 33.93 152.13 -15.30
C PHE A 282 34.35 153.02 -14.13
N GLN A 283 34.97 152.46 -13.09
CA GLN A 283 35.42 153.23 -11.92
C GLN A 283 36.61 154.17 -12.24
N VAL A 284 37.47 153.79 -13.21
CA VAL A 284 38.53 154.66 -13.75
C VAL A 284 37.93 155.76 -14.66
N GLN A 285 36.92 155.44 -15.48
CA GLN A 285 36.18 156.44 -16.27
C GLN A 285 35.43 157.42 -15.35
N GLU A 286 34.78 156.94 -14.30
CA GLU A 286 34.11 157.77 -13.31
C GLU A 286 35.11 158.66 -12.58
N ALA A 287 36.26 158.13 -12.13
CA ALA A 287 37.31 158.93 -11.51
C ALA A 287 37.89 159.98 -12.47
N ALA A 288 37.97 159.68 -13.77
CA ALA A 288 38.37 160.65 -14.80
C ALA A 288 37.31 161.77 -14.98
N LEU A 289 36.02 161.42 -14.98
CA LEU A 289 34.89 162.37 -15.04
C LEU A 289 34.78 163.23 -13.76
N GLN A 290 34.98 162.65 -12.58
CA GLN A 290 35.08 163.39 -11.33
C GLN A 290 36.30 164.34 -11.33
N LYS A 291 37.41 163.95 -11.97
CA LYS A 291 38.60 164.80 -12.14
C LYS A 291 38.41 165.92 -13.16
N THR A 292 37.64 165.74 -14.24
CA THR A 292 37.26 166.84 -15.14
C THR A 292 36.22 167.76 -14.51
N LEU A 293 35.24 167.23 -13.77
CA LEU A 293 34.34 168.03 -12.93
C LEU A 293 35.12 168.83 -11.87
N GLY A 294 36.18 168.26 -11.30
CA GLY A 294 37.10 168.97 -10.39
C GLY A 294 37.78 170.16 -11.07
N LYS A 295 38.31 169.98 -12.29
CA LYS A 295 38.87 171.08 -13.09
C LYS A 295 37.84 172.17 -13.38
N LEU A 296 36.66 171.78 -13.88
CA LEU A 296 35.56 172.71 -14.20
C LEU A 296 35.10 173.49 -12.96
N ARG A 297 35.09 172.86 -11.76
CA ARG A 297 34.81 173.56 -10.50
C ARG A 297 35.89 174.56 -10.13
N SER A 298 37.18 174.23 -10.32
CA SER A 298 38.28 175.19 -10.09
C SER A 298 38.30 176.33 -11.10
N GLU A 299 37.92 176.10 -12.36
CA GLU A 299 37.76 177.15 -13.37
C GLU A 299 36.56 178.04 -13.08
N LEU A 300 35.43 177.46 -12.65
CA LEU A 300 34.26 178.21 -12.19
C LEU A 300 34.59 179.08 -10.96
N GLN A 301 35.39 178.56 -10.02
CA GLN A 301 35.85 179.34 -8.86
C GLN A 301 36.75 180.50 -9.29
N ARG A 302 37.75 180.27 -10.17
CA ARG A 302 38.58 181.35 -10.74
C ARG A 302 37.73 182.42 -11.41
N VAL A 303 36.72 182.04 -12.20
CA VAL A 303 35.79 182.97 -12.86
C VAL A 303 34.91 183.72 -11.84
N GLN A 304 34.53 183.11 -10.71
CA GLN A 304 33.83 183.80 -9.63
C GLN A 304 34.72 184.79 -8.87
N GLU A 305 36.01 184.50 -8.72
CA GLU A 305 37.02 185.36 -8.08
C GLU A 305 37.40 186.54 -9.01
N GLU A 306 37.58 186.31 -10.31
CA GLU A 306 37.73 187.36 -11.33
C GLU A 306 36.47 188.24 -11.41
N ALA A 307 35.28 187.64 -11.32
CA ALA A 307 34.02 188.38 -11.19
C ALA A 307 33.84 189.07 -9.82
N ARG A 308 34.69 188.80 -8.82
CA ARG A 308 34.71 189.54 -7.54
C ARG A 308 35.60 190.78 -7.64
N GLU A 309 36.81 190.64 -8.16
CA GLU A 309 37.69 191.79 -8.47
C GLU A 309 37.02 192.80 -9.42
N SER A 310 36.27 192.32 -10.41
CA SER A 310 35.54 193.17 -11.36
C SER A 310 34.41 193.96 -10.69
N ARG A 311 33.75 193.39 -9.67
CA ARG A 311 32.68 194.08 -8.92
C ARG A 311 33.21 195.17 -7.98
N GLU A 312 34.33 194.95 -7.29
CA GLU A 312 34.93 195.98 -6.43
C GLU A 312 35.42 197.21 -7.23
N LYS A 313 35.84 197.02 -8.49
CA LYS A 313 36.23 198.11 -9.40
C LYS A 313 35.02 198.86 -10.01
N SER A 314 33.83 198.27 -9.99
CA SER A 314 32.59 198.85 -10.55
C SER A 314 31.85 199.81 -9.60
N HIS A 315 31.98 199.63 -8.28
CA HIS A 315 31.26 200.40 -7.24
C HIS A 315 31.66 201.90 -7.08
N LYS A 316 32.18 202.56 -8.13
CA LYS A 316 32.50 204.00 -8.14
C LYS A 316 31.86 204.83 -9.26
N LEU A 317 31.05 204.25 -10.14
CA LEU A 317 30.17 205.00 -11.05
C LEU A 317 28.72 204.57 -10.88
N GLN A 318 27.92 205.48 -10.33
CA GLN A 318 26.57 205.25 -9.82
C GLN A 318 25.58 206.21 -10.51
N ALA A 319 24.33 205.74 -10.69
CA ALA A 319 23.08 206.47 -10.98
C ALA A 319 22.54 206.50 -12.43
N SER A 320 21.21 206.65 -12.51
CA SER A 320 20.29 206.59 -13.67
C SER A 320 20.07 205.20 -14.29
N LEU A 321 18.87 204.79 -14.71
CA LEU A 321 17.52 205.41 -14.65
C LEU A 321 16.41 204.32 -14.54
N ILE A 322 15.11 204.72 -14.47
CA ILE A 322 13.96 203.87 -14.05
C ILE A 322 12.78 203.96 -15.05
N LEU A 323 12.15 202.81 -15.35
CA LEU A 323 10.79 202.59 -15.94
C LEU A 323 10.54 201.05 -15.91
N HIS A 324 9.33 200.43 -15.84
CA HIS A 324 7.96 200.85 -15.50
C HIS A 324 7.14 199.61 -15.01
N LYS A 325 5.82 199.72 -14.77
CA LYS A 325 4.87 198.60 -14.56
C LYS A 325 3.46 198.92 -15.07
N GLN A 326 2.73 197.94 -15.63
CA GLN A 326 1.25 197.74 -15.51
C GLN A 326 0.74 196.64 -16.48
N LEU A 327 0.58 195.39 -16.02
CA LEU A 327 -0.36 194.37 -16.57
C LEU A 327 -0.36 193.11 -15.67
N GLU A 328 -1.06 193.12 -14.52
CA GLU A 328 -0.80 192.16 -13.42
C GLU A 328 -2.06 191.49 -12.81
N GLU A 329 -3.22 191.59 -13.46
CA GLU A 329 -4.52 191.13 -12.91
C GLU A 329 -5.21 189.96 -13.65
N VAL A 330 -4.76 189.55 -14.85
CA VAL A 330 -5.47 188.53 -15.67
C VAL A 330 -4.99 187.09 -15.41
N THR A 331 -3.83 186.90 -14.77
CA THR A 331 -3.17 185.57 -14.68
C THR A 331 -3.70 184.63 -13.59
N LYS A 332 -4.54 185.11 -12.66
CA LYS A 332 -4.94 184.32 -11.46
C LYS A 332 -6.09 183.35 -11.70
N ASP A 333 -6.97 183.61 -12.66
CA ASP A 333 -8.12 182.74 -12.92
C ASP A 333 -7.73 181.45 -13.69
N THR A 334 -6.56 181.43 -14.34
CA THR A 334 -6.02 180.27 -15.06
C THR A 334 -5.60 179.12 -14.14
N GLU A 335 -5.01 179.41 -12.98
CA GLU A 335 -4.38 178.40 -12.10
C GLU A 335 -5.42 177.45 -11.45
N ILE A 336 -6.65 177.94 -11.22
CA ILE A 336 -7.73 177.19 -10.56
C ILE A 336 -8.29 176.07 -11.47
N VAL A 337 -8.22 176.23 -12.80
CA VAL A 337 -8.71 175.23 -13.75
C VAL A 337 -7.80 174.01 -13.81
N GLU A 338 -6.48 174.21 -13.81
CA GLU A 338 -5.51 173.10 -13.90
C GLU A 338 -5.56 172.15 -12.69
N ILE A 339 -5.87 172.65 -11.49
CA ILE A 339 -5.91 171.82 -10.27
C ILE A 339 -7.02 170.76 -10.39
N ARG A 340 -8.22 171.16 -10.84
CA ARG A 340 -9.35 170.24 -11.03
C ARG A 340 -9.12 169.22 -12.15
N GLN A 341 -8.27 169.52 -13.13
CA GLN A 341 -7.89 168.56 -14.15
C GLN A 341 -7.02 167.44 -13.56
N ARG A 342 -6.02 167.79 -12.73
CA ARG A 342 -5.11 166.82 -12.08
C ARG A 342 -5.84 165.87 -11.13
N GLU A 343 -6.84 166.37 -10.39
CA GLU A 343 -7.66 165.55 -9.50
C GLU A 343 -8.42 164.44 -10.27
N ALA A 344 -9.00 164.79 -11.43
CA ALA A 344 -9.67 163.82 -12.31
C ALA A 344 -8.71 162.82 -12.97
N GLU A 345 -7.49 163.24 -13.30
CA GLU A 345 -6.43 162.37 -13.84
C GLU A 345 -6.02 161.30 -12.81
N CYS A 346 -5.87 161.67 -11.53
CA CYS A 346 -5.53 160.73 -10.46
C CYS A 346 -6.62 159.69 -10.15
N GLU A 347 -7.91 160.06 -10.16
CA GLU A 347 -8.99 159.08 -9.98
C GLU A 347 -9.08 158.08 -11.13
N LEU A 348 -8.80 158.53 -12.36
CA LEU A 348 -8.80 157.70 -13.55
C LEU A 348 -7.65 156.67 -13.50
N GLU A 349 -6.46 157.08 -13.07
CA GLU A 349 -5.33 156.17 -12.85
C GLU A 349 -5.61 155.15 -11.72
N ALA A 350 -6.20 155.58 -10.60
CA ALA A 350 -6.64 154.68 -9.53
C ALA A 350 -7.80 153.74 -9.94
N SER A 351 -8.50 154.01 -11.05
CA SER A 351 -9.45 153.06 -11.65
C SER A 351 -8.75 152.02 -12.53
N ARG A 352 -7.72 152.45 -13.28
CA ARG A 352 -6.90 151.63 -14.18
C ARG A 352 -6.16 150.53 -13.43
N ASP A 353 -5.55 150.85 -12.29
CA ASP A 353 -4.83 149.88 -11.45
C ASP A 353 -5.77 148.76 -10.93
N ARG A 354 -7.01 149.10 -10.55
CA ARG A 354 -7.99 148.11 -10.09
C ARG A 354 -8.41 147.15 -11.21
N VAL A 355 -8.59 147.66 -12.44
CA VAL A 355 -8.85 146.81 -13.61
C VAL A 355 -7.64 145.93 -13.92
N GLN A 356 -6.42 146.46 -13.80
CA GLN A 356 -5.19 145.71 -14.06
C GLN A 356 -4.92 144.60 -13.02
N GLN A 357 -5.26 144.83 -11.75
CA GLN A 357 -5.25 143.80 -10.70
C GLN A 357 -6.31 142.71 -10.93
N GLN A 358 -7.53 143.08 -11.37
CA GLN A 358 -8.55 142.10 -11.72
C GLN A 358 -8.12 141.26 -12.94
N ALA A 359 -7.47 141.86 -13.94
CA ALA A 359 -6.93 141.14 -15.09
C ALA A 359 -5.85 140.12 -14.70
N THR A 360 -4.93 140.46 -13.77
CA THR A 360 -3.92 139.50 -13.29
C THR A 360 -4.53 138.39 -12.43
N GLU A 361 -5.54 138.68 -11.60
CA GLU A 361 -6.25 137.64 -10.83
C GLU A 361 -7.01 136.65 -11.75
N ILE A 362 -7.64 137.16 -12.83
CA ILE A 362 -8.31 136.32 -13.84
C ILE A 362 -7.30 135.43 -14.58
N LEU A 363 -6.14 135.97 -14.97
CA LEU A 363 -5.06 135.18 -15.59
C LEU A 363 -4.53 134.08 -14.66
N LEU A 364 -4.39 134.38 -13.37
CA LEU A 364 -3.90 133.42 -12.36
C LEU A 364 -4.92 132.29 -12.13
N LYS A 365 -6.23 132.62 -12.07
CA LYS A 365 -7.31 131.62 -12.02
C LYS A 365 -7.39 130.79 -13.30
N ALA A 366 -7.22 131.39 -14.48
CA ALA A 366 -7.17 130.67 -15.76
C ALA A 366 -5.98 129.68 -15.81
N SER A 367 -4.81 130.09 -15.30
CA SER A 367 -3.64 129.21 -15.17
C SER A 367 -3.91 128.02 -14.22
N GLN A 368 -4.54 128.27 -13.07
CA GLN A 368 -4.95 127.21 -12.14
C GLN A 368 -5.95 126.24 -12.77
N ILE A 369 -6.98 126.73 -13.46
CA ILE A 369 -7.94 125.90 -14.20
C ILE A 369 -7.23 125.05 -15.26
N GLY A 370 -6.31 125.64 -16.04
CA GLY A 370 -5.50 124.88 -17.01
C GLY A 370 -4.66 123.77 -16.36
N SER A 371 -4.07 124.03 -15.19
CA SER A 371 -3.32 123.00 -14.46
C SER A 371 -4.21 121.87 -13.93
N LEU A 372 -5.41 122.19 -13.43
CA LEU A 372 -6.39 121.21 -12.98
C LEU A 372 -6.90 120.37 -14.15
N GLN A 373 -7.22 121.00 -15.28
CA GLN A 373 -7.66 120.31 -16.50
C GLN A 373 -6.57 119.39 -17.06
N ALA A 374 -5.29 119.78 -16.99
CA ALA A 374 -4.18 118.89 -17.33
C ALA A 374 -4.10 117.67 -16.39
N THR A 375 -4.25 117.84 -15.07
CA THR A 375 -4.29 116.71 -14.13
C THR A 375 -5.52 115.82 -14.32
N GLN A 376 -6.68 116.39 -14.66
CA GLN A 376 -7.87 115.62 -15.00
C GLN A 376 -7.62 114.74 -16.24
N MET A 377 -7.05 115.30 -17.31
CA MET A 377 -6.74 114.56 -18.53
C MET A 377 -5.72 113.42 -18.31
N THR A 378 -4.74 113.59 -17.41
CA THR A 378 -3.81 112.49 -17.09
C THR A 378 -4.48 111.40 -16.24
N HIS A 379 -5.38 111.75 -15.32
CA HIS A 379 -6.18 110.76 -14.60
C HIS A 379 -7.16 110.02 -15.53
N GLU A 380 -7.81 110.71 -16.46
CA GLU A 380 -8.68 110.10 -17.49
C GLU A 380 -7.92 109.20 -18.46
N ALA A 381 -6.63 109.47 -18.74
CA ALA A 381 -5.78 108.55 -19.48
C ALA A 381 -5.53 107.26 -18.68
N VAL A 382 -5.04 107.37 -17.44
CA VAL A 382 -4.74 106.21 -16.57
C VAL A 382 -5.99 105.36 -16.29
N ILE A 383 -7.17 105.97 -16.17
CA ILE A 383 -8.45 105.24 -16.02
C ILE A 383 -8.73 104.39 -17.26
N ARG A 384 -8.59 104.95 -18.48
CA ARG A 384 -8.80 104.19 -19.73
C ARG A 384 -7.79 103.06 -19.91
N ASP A 385 -6.53 103.28 -19.54
CA ASP A 385 -5.50 102.22 -19.56
C ASP A 385 -5.87 101.08 -18.61
N LEU A 386 -6.30 101.38 -17.39
CA LEU A 386 -6.77 100.39 -16.40
C LEU A 386 -8.06 99.68 -16.85
N GLU A 387 -8.97 100.36 -17.54
CA GLU A 387 -10.15 99.74 -18.14
C GLU A 387 -9.79 98.79 -19.29
N SER A 388 -8.76 99.11 -20.08
CA SER A 388 -8.25 98.23 -21.13
C SER A 388 -7.53 96.99 -20.58
N GLU A 389 -6.81 97.10 -19.46
CA GLU A 389 -6.25 95.94 -18.76
C GLU A 389 -7.34 95.09 -18.11
N LYS A 390 -8.39 95.73 -17.56
CA LYS A 390 -9.55 95.03 -16.99
C LYS A 390 -10.31 94.22 -18.03
N SER A 391 -10.50 94.72 -19.26
CA SER A 391 -11.09 93.92 -20.36
C SER A 391 -10.13 92.80 -20.80
N ARG A 392 -8.85 93.10 -21.02
CA ARG A 392 -7.83 92.11 -21.39
C ARG A 392 -7.72 90.95 -20.40
N LEU A 393 -7.82 91.22 -19.11
CA LEU A 393 -7.85 90.21 -18.05
C LEU A 393 -9.17 89.41 -18.05
N LYS A 394 -10.31 90.06 -18.30
CA LYS A 394 -11.61 89.37 -18.43
C LYS A 394 -11.60 88.38 -19.61
N ASP A 395 -11.05 88.78 -20.75
CA ASP A 395 -10.93 87.94 -21.95
C ASP A 395 -9.88 86.82 -21.79
N LYS A 396 -8.94 86.98 -20.84
CA LYS A 396 -8.04 85.90 -20.41
C LYS A 396 -8.76 84.90 -19.49
N VAL A 397 -9.60 85.38 -18.56
CA VAL A 397 -10.42 84.51 -17.70
C VAL A 397 -11.39 83.69 -18.54
N LEU A 398 -12.14 84.30 -19.46
CA LEU A 398 -13.10 83.59 -20.33
C LEU A 398 -12.44 82.42 -21.08
N ARG A 399 -11.27 82.64 -21.72
CA ARG A 399 -10.52 81.58 -22.39
C ARG A 399 -10.08 80.45 -21.45
N LEU A 400 -9.64 80.77 -20.23
CA LEU A 400 -9.30 79.76 -19.22
C LEU A 400 -10.52 78.97 -18.75
N GLU A 401 -11.72 79.56 -18.75
CA GLU A 401 -12.97 78.84 -18.45
C GLU A 401 -13.43 77.95 -19.62
N GLU A 402 -13.23 78.39 -20.86
CA GLU A 402 -13.45 77.59 -22.07
C GLU A 402 -12.48 76.41 -22.15
N GLU A 403 -11.20 76.62 -21.88
CA GLU A 403 -10.17 75.57 -21.75
C GLU A 403 -10.52 74.57 -20.65
N ARG A 404 -10.93 75.05 -19.46
CA ARG A 404 -11.43 74.19 -18.36
C ARG A 404 -12.62 73.34 -18.81
N GLY A 405 -13.59 73.93 -19.51
CA GLY A 405 -14.75 73.22 -20.05
C GLY A 405 -14.40 72.20 -21.14
N ALA A 406 -13.42 72.51 -21.99
CA ALA A 406 -12.91 71.59 -23.00
C ALA A 406 -12.16 70.40 -22.38
N LEU A 407 -11.32 70.64 -21.37
CA LEU A 407 -10.64 69.60 -20.60
C LEU A 407 -11.63 68.71 -19.84
N GLN A 408 -12.67 69.28 -19.23
CA GLN A 408 -13.72 68.51 -18.55
C GLN A 408 -14.46 67.57 -19.52
N LYS A 409 -14.87 68.06 -20.70
CA LYS A 409 -15.47 67.23 -21.77
C LYS A 409 -14.51 66.15 -22.28
N LYS A 410 -13.21 66.45 -22.35
CA LYS A 410 -12.15 65.50 -22.74
C LYS A 410 -11.95 64.40 -21.70
N SER A 411 -12.07 64.71 -20.41
CA SER A 411 -12.07 63.69 -19.34
C SER A 411 -13.30 62.78 -19.47
N GLN A 412 -14.49 63.37 -19.58
CA GLN A 412 -15.75 62.61 -19.63
C GLN A 412 -15.82 61.67 -20.84
N THR A 413 -15.34 62.11 -22.01
CA THR A 413 -15.23 61.25 -23.21
C THR A 413 -14.16 60.16 -23.11
N LEU A 414 -13.14 60.31 -22.25
CA LEU A 414 -12.21 59.23 -21.92
C LEU A 414 -12.86 58.21 -20.96
N ASP A 415 -13.59 58.68 -19.96
CA ASP A 415 -14.31 57.82 -19.01
C ASP A 415 -15.38 56.96 -19.72
N ASP A 416 -16.16 57.56 -20.63
CA ASP A 416 -17.15 56.84 -21.44
C ASP A 416 -16.50 55.81 -22.37
N ARG A 417 -15.33 56.14 -22.96
CA ARG A 417 -14.56 55.20 -23.79
C ARG A 417 -14.00 54.04 -22.96
N GLN A 418 -13.53 54.30 -21.73
CA GLN A 418 -13.11 53.26 -20.80
C GLN A 418 -14.28 52.35 -20.41
N ARG A 419 -15.46 52.90 -20.11
CA ARG A 419 -16.68 52.12 -19.82
C ARG A 419 -17.09 51.21 -20.98
N GLN A 420 -17.07 51.72 -22.21
CA GLN A 420 -17.33 50.91 -23.40
C GLN A 420 -16.28 49.81 -23.59
N GLN A 421 -15.00 50.10 -23.33
CA GLN A 421 -13.93 49.11 -23.42
C GLN A 421 -14.08 48.00 -22.36
N ILE A 422 -14.46 48.34 -21.12
CA ILE A 422 -14.77 47.36 -20.06
C ILE A 422 -15.93 46.45 -20.49
N LEU A 423 -17.04 47.02 -20.96
CA LEU A 423 -18.21 46.24 -21.42
C LEU A 423 -17.89 45.29 -22.59
N SER A 424 -16.95 45.66 -23.47
CA SER A 424 -16.48 44.78 -24.55
C SER A 424 -15.61 43.62 -24.04
N LEU A 425 -14.73 43.88 -23.07
CA LEU A 425 -13.92 42.85 -22.40
C LEU A 425 -14.79 41.89 -21.59
N GLU A 426 -15.78 42.40 -20.85
CA GLU A 426 -16.79 41.61 -20.14
C GLU A 426 -17.62 40.72 -21.08
N LYS A 427 -17.77 41.09 -22.36
CA LYS A 427 -18.41 40.24 -23.38
C LYS A 427 -17.46 39.16 -23.88
N SER A 428 -16.21 39.50 -24.25
CA SER A 428 -15.18 38.54 -24.67
C SER A 428 -14.97 37.45 -23.60
N LEU A 429 -14.81 37.86 -22.34
CA LEU A 429 -14.58 36.95 -21.21
C LEU A 429 -15.73 35.96 -20.99
N ARG A 430 -16.97 36.33 -21.31
CA ARG A 430 -18.13 35.41 -21.25
C ARG A 430 -18.15 34.43 -22.41
N GLU A 431 -17.72 34.87 -23.59
CA GLU A 431 -17.64 34.04 -24.80
C GLU A 431 -16.48 33.03 -24.69
N GLU A 432 -15.31 33.47 -24.22
CA GLU A 432 -14.17 32.62 -23.84
C GLU A 432 -14.52 31.62 -22.74
N LYS A 433 -15.18 32.04 -21.65
CA LYS A 433 -15.65 31.13 -20.60
C LYS A 433 -16.55 30.02 -21.14
N GLN A 434 -17.44 30.34 -22.09
CA GLN A 434 -18.32 29.35 -22.72
C GLN A 434 -17.58 28.43 -23.71
N ILE A 435 -16.43 28.84 -24.25
CA ILE A 435 -15.53 27.97 -25.01
C ILE A 435 -14.80 27.02 -24.06
N TYR A 436 -14.17 27.53 -23.00
CA TYR A 436 -13.46 26.70 -22.01
C TYR A 436 -14.38 25.70 -21.29
N GLU A 437 -15.64 26.05 -21.02
CA GLU A 437 -16.64 25.10 -20.50
C GLU A 437 -16.90 23.93 -21.45
N LYS A 438 -16.94 24.17 -22.77
CA LYS A 438 -17.07 23.11 -23.79
C LYS A 438 -15.79 22.30 -23.94
N GLU A 439 -14.62 22.94 -23.90
CA GLU A 439 -13.33 22.24 -23.96
C GLU A 439 -13.12 21.33 -22.74
N LEU A 440 -13.46 21.80 -21.53
CA LEU A 440 -13.46 20.99 -20.32
C LEU A 440 -14.47 19.83 -20.39
N MET A 441 -15.66 20.04 -20.97
CA MET A 441 -16.65 18.98 -21.19
C MET A 441 -16.12 17.92 -22.19
N ASN A 442 -15.53 18.36 -23.31
CA ASN A 442 -14.93 17.47 -24.31
C ASN A 442 -13.73 16.69 -23.75
N LEU A 443 -12.91 17.33 -22.93
CA LEU A 443 -11.74 16.71 -22.29
C LEU A 443 -12.16 15.69 -21.22
N ARG A 444 -13.21 15.98 -20.43
CA ARG A 444 -13.83 15.01 -19.53
C ARG A 444 -14.40 13.81 -20.27
N ALA A 445 -15.14 14.04 -21.35
CA ALA A 445 -15.69 12.96 -22.19
C ALA A 445 -14.59 12.04 -22.73
N LYS A 446 -13.47 12.61 -23.22
CA LYS A 446 -12.30 11.82 -23.62
C LYS A 446 -11.68 11.03 -22.48
N TYR A 447 -11.48 11.63 -21.30
CA TYR A 447 -10.95 10.89 -20.15
C TYR A 447 -11.90 9.79 -19.67
N GLU A 448 -13.22 9.98 -19.76
CA GLU A 448 -14.22 8.95 -19.46
C GLU A 448 -14.18 7.82 -20.49
N GLU A 449 -14.03 8.13 -21.77
CA GLU A 449 -13.89 7.18 -22.89
C GLU A 449 -12.58 6.38 -22.81
N ASP A 450 -11.44 7.04 -22.58
CA ASP A 450 -10.13 6.41 -22.34
C ASP A 450 -10.18 5.51 -21.08
N THR A 451 -10.77 6.00 -19.98
CA THR A 451 -10.90 5.24 -18.74
C THR A 451 -11.82 4.03 -18.92
N ALA A 452 -12.89 4.14 -19.72
CA ALA A 452 -13.73 3.01 -20.10
C ALA A 452 -12.95 2.01 -20.95
N HIS A 453 -12.21 2.47 -21.96
CA HIS A 453 -11.38 1.61 -22.81
C HIS A 453 -10.31 0.86 -22.02
N PHE A 454 -9.61 1.51 -21.07
CA PHE A 454 -8.66 0.84 -20.17
C PHE A 454 -9.34 -0.20 -19.26
N LYS A 455 -10.49 0.12 -18.66
CA LYS A 455 -11.26 -0.84 -17.86
C LYS A 455 -11.70 -2.06 -18.67
N ASP A 456 -12.20 -1.83 -19.89
CA ASP A 456 -12.69 -2.89 -20.77
C ASP A 456 -11.56 -3.76 -21.31
N ALA A 457 -10.40 -3.17 -21.63
CA ALA A 457 -9.17 -3.89 -21.97
C ALA A 457 -8.66 -4.73 -20.79
N HIS A 458 -8.70 -4.21 -19.56
CA HIS A 458 -8.36 -4.97 -18.35
C HIS A 458 -9.35 -6.10 -18.05
N SER A 459 -10.66 -5.88 -18.25
CA SER A 459 -11.65 -6.97 -18.14
C SER A 459 -11.36 -8.06 -19.16
N ARG A 460 -11.24 -7.71 -20.46
CA ARG A 460 -10.92 -8.67 -21.52
C ARG A 460 -9.63 -9.46 -21.24
N ALA A 461 -8.61 -8.83 -20.64
CA ALA A 461 -7.39 -9.52 -20.22
C ALA A 461 -7.62 -10.49 -19.04
N LEU A 462 -8.38 -10.09 -18.01
CA LEU A 462 -8.75 -10.93 -16.88
C LEU A 462 -9.67 -12.09 -17.29
N ASP A 463 -10.61 -11.85 -18.20
CA ASP A 463 -11.50 -12.86 -18.78
C ASP A 463 -10.71 -13.87 -19.61
N GLU A 464 -9.73 -13.44 -20.40
CA GLU A 464 -8.86 -14.32 -21.18
C GLU A 464 -7.90 -15.14 -20.30
N ILE A 465 -7.37 -14.57 -19.21
CA ILE A 465 -6.58 -15.30 -18.21
C ILE A 465 -7.48 -16.32 -17.48
N SER A 466 -8.69 -15.91 -17.09
CA SER A 466 -9.67 -16.79 -16.42
C SER A 466 -10.12 -17.93 -17.33
N ARG A 467 -10.31 -17.66 -18.63
CA ARG A 467 -10.61 -18.66 -19.65
C ARG A 467 -9.45 -19.63 -19.86
N LYS A 468 -8.20 -19.14 -19.95
CA LYS A 468 -7.00 -19.99 -19.99
C LYS A 468 -6.87 -20.87 -18.75
N HIS A 469 -7.10 -20.32 -17.55
CA HIS A 469 -7.07 -21.09 -16.30
C HIS A 469 -8.19 -22.15 -16.24
N ARG A 470 -9.41 -21.80 -16.66
CA ARG A 470 -10.54 -22.74 -16.76
C ARG A 470 -10.23 -23.90 -17.71
N VAL A 471 -9.72 -23.61 -18.91
CA VAL A 471 -9.31 -24.63 -19.89
C VAL A 471 -8.16 -25.49 -19.36
N ALA A 472 -7.23 -24.94 -18.57
CA ALA A 472 -6.19 -25.72 -17.90
C ALA A 472 -6.75 -26.65 -16.80
N LEU A 473 -7.75 -26.19 -16.03
CA LEU A 473 -8.47 -27.02 -15.06
C LEU A 473 -9.29 -28.11 -15.75
N GLU A 474 -10.05 -27.78 -16.80
CA GLU A 474 -10.82 -28.74 -17.61
C GLU A 474 -9.91 -29.81 -18.24
N ASN A 475 -8.74 -29.40 -18.76
CA ASN A 475 -7.75 -30.33 -19.32
C ASN A 475 -7.13 -31.23 -18.24
N THR A 476 -6.72 -30.69 -17.09
CA THR A 476 -6.13 -31.49 -16.01
C THR A 476 -7.15 -32.44 -15.37
N GLN A 477 -8.40 -31.99 -15.19
CA GLN A 477 -9.52 -32.85 -14.81
C GLN A 477 -9.74 -33.95 -15.85
N SER A 478 -9.82 -33.61 -17.15
CA SER A 478 -9.99 -34.59 -18.23
C SER A 478 -8.87 -35.63 -18.29
N VAL A 479 -7.61 -35.23 -18.05
CA VAL A 479 -6.47 -36.16 -17.96
C VAL A 479 -6.61 -37.07 -16.74
N SER A 480 -6.85 -36.51 -15.55
CA SER A 480 -7.03 -37.31 -14.33
C SER A 480 -8.24 -38.24 -14.39
N GLU A 481 -9.30 -37.87 -15.11
CA GLU A 481 -10.48 -38.70 -15.32
C GLU A 481 -10.24 -39.81 -16.35
N LYS A 482 -9.48 -39.54 -17.43
CA LYS A 482 -9.03 -40.58 -18.35
C LYS A 482 -8.11 -41.58 -17.65
N GLU A 483 -7.24 -41.11 -16.77
CA GLU A 483 -6.35 -41.94 -15.96
C GLU A 483 -7.13 -42.76 -14.90
N ARG A 484 -8.10 -42.14 -14.21
CA ARG A 484 -9.05 -42.81 -13.31
C ARG A 484 -9.86 -43.91 -14.03
N ASN A 485 -10.43 -43.59 -15.20
CA ASN A 485 -11.20 -44.56 -15.99
C ASN A 485 -10.31 -45.67 -16.55
N ARG A 486 -9.06 -45.36 -16.93
CA ARG A 486 -8.06 -46.35 -17.34
C ARG A 486 -7.72 -47.31 -16.20
N LEU A 487 -7.39 -46.79 -15.01
CA LEU A 487 -7.09 -47.60 -13.83
C LEU A 487 -8.29 -48.47 -13.40
N LEU A 488 -9.52 -47.94 -13.50
CA LEU A 488 -10.73 -48.75 -13.30
C LEU A 488 -10.85 -49.87 -14.33
N SER A 489 -10.64 -49.58 -15.63
CA SER A 489 -10.66 -50.60 -16.68
C SER A 489 -9.55 -51.65 -16.52
N GLU A 490 -8.35 -51.25 -16.05
CA GLU A 490 -7.23 -52.18 -15.77
C GLU A 490 -7.49 -53.04 -14.52
N MET A 491 -8.27 -52.54 -13.54
CA MET A 491 -8.76 -53.32 -12.40
C MET A 491 -9.91 -54.24 -12.78
N GLU A 492 -10.86 -53.79 -13.60
CA GLU A 492 -11.95 -54.61 -14.14
C GLU A 492 -11.39 -55.76 -15.00
N GLU A 493 -10.36 -55.50 -15.81
CA GLU A 493 -9.66 -56.54 -16.60
C GLU A 493 -8.89 -57.53 -15.69
N GLN A 494 -8.35 -57.08 -14.56
CA GLN A 494 -7.72 -57.98 -13.57
C GLN A 494 -8.77 -58.84 -12.85
N PHE A 495 -9.87 -58.25 -12.37
CA PHE A 495 -10.97 -59.00 -11.76
C PHE A 495 -11.61 -59.99 -12.75
N GLU A 496 -11.72 -59.66 -14.04
CA GLU A 496 -12.25 -60.57 -15.05
C GLU A 496 -11.29 -61.75 -15.31
N LYS A 497 -9.97 -61.53 -15.29
CA LYS A 497 -8.96 -62.60 -15.39
C LYS A 497 -8.92 -63.49 -14.15
N GLU A 498 -9.04 -62.92 -12.96
CA GLU A 498 -9.18 -63.70 -11.72
C GLU A 498 -10.49 -64.50 -11.73
N ARG A 499 -11.60 -63.89 -12.19
CA ARG A 499 -12.89 -64.56 -12.34
C ARG A 499 -12.84 -65.70 -13.36
N SER A 500 -12.20 -65.51 -14.51
CA SER A 500 -12.06 -66.58 -15.52
C SER A 500 -11.18 -67.71 -14.99
N SER A 501 -10.05 -67.41 -14.35
CA SER A 501 -9.18 -68.43 -13.76
C SER A 501 -9.86 -69.21 -12.62
N LEU A 502 -10.70 -68.53 -11.81
CA LEU A 502 -11.50 -69.19 -10.77
C LEU A 502 -12.63 -70.04 -11.35
N GLU A 503 -13.28 -69.63 -12.46
CA GLU A 503 -14.28 -70.47 -13.13
C GLU A 503 -13.63 -71.66 -13.87
N GLU A 504 -12.41 -71.51 -14.41
CA GLU A 504 -11.59 -72.59 -14.98
C GLU A 504 -11.16 -73.61 -13.91
N GLN A 505 -10.66 -73.15 -12.75
CA GLN A 505 -10.39 -74.05 -11.61
C GLN A 505 -11.67 -74.77 -11.16
N LYS A 506 -12.82 -74.08 -11.20
CA LYS A 506 -14.14 -74.62 -10.85
C LYS A 506 -14.75 -75.50 -11.93
N SER A 507 -14.34 -75.43 -13.19
CA SER A 507 -14.69 -76.44 -14.22
C SER A 507 -13.79 -77.66 -14.09
N LEU A 508 -12.48 -77.50 -13.89
CA LEU A 508 -11.56 -78.62 -13.64
C LEU A 508 -11.97 -79.43 -12.41
N LEU A 509 -12.30 -78.78 -11.28
CA LEU A 509 -12.80 -79.46 -10.08
C LEU A 509 -14.18 -80.13 -10.28
N ARG A 510 -14.99 -79.67 -11.24
CA ARG A 510 -16.23 -80.38 -11.63
C ARG A 510 -15.91 -81.62 -12.48
N GLU A 511 -15.00 -81.50 -13.45
CA GLU A 511 -14.55 -82.62 -14.28
C GLU A 511 -13.84 -83.71 -13.46
N GLU A 512 -13.05 -83.33 -12.45
CA GLU A 512 -12.51 -84.27 -11.45
C GLU A 512 -13.63 -84.96 -10.66
N LEU A 513 -14.62 -84.21 -10.15
CA LEU A 513 -15.75 -84.81 -9.41
C LEU A 513 -16.64 -85.71 -10.28
N ASP A 514 -16.89 -85.34 -11.53
CA ASP A 514 -17.72 -86.10 -12.46
C ASP A 514 -16.96 -87.33 -13.00
N SER A 515 -15.66 -87.24 -13.26
CA SER A 515 -14.85 -88.44 -13.54
C SER A 515 -14.79 -89.40 -12.34
N LEU A 516 -14.69 -88.89 -11.11
CA LEU A 516 -14.75 -89.72 -9.90
C LEU A 516 -16.14 -90.37 -9.71
N ARG A 517 -17.23 -89.67 -10.08
CA ARG A 517 -18.59 -90.23 -10.12
C ARG A 517 -18.74 -91.30 -11.19
N GLU A 518 -18.20 -91.10 -12.39
CA GLU A 518 -18.19 -92.10 -13.45
C GLU A 518 -17.37 -93.34 -13.04
N GLU A 519 -16.21 -93.15 -12.42
CA GLU A 519 -15.35 -94.24 -11.96
C GLU A 519 -16.00 -95.03 -10.79
N LEU A 520 -16.67 -94.34 -9.85
CA LEU A 520 -17.49 -94.98 -8.81
C LEU A 520 -18.70 -95.72 -9.41
N THR A 521 -19.34 -95.16 -10.44
CA THR A 521 -20.46 -95.78 -11.15
C THR A 521 -20.00 -97.01 -11.94
N ALA A 522 -18.82 -96.96 -12.56
CA ALA A 522 -18.19 -98.10 -13.20
C ALA A 522 -17.86 -99.21 -12.18
N LYS A 523 -17.28 -98.86 -11.03
CA LYS A 523 -17.01 -99.81 -9.93
C LYS A 523 -18.31 -100.42 -9.37
N LEU A 524 -19.38 -99.64 -9.24
CA LEU A 524 -20.72 -100.12 -8.86
C LEU A 524 -21.29 -101.08 -9.91
N ASN A 525 -21.18 -100.74 -11.20
CA ASN A 525 -21.65 -101.58 -12.30
C ASN A 525 -20.85 -102.88 -12.44
N MET A 526 -19.53 -102.85 -12.20
CA MET A 526 -18.70 -104.05 -12.09
C MET A 526 -19.16 -104.94 -10.93
N ALA A 527 -19.38 -104.37 -9.73
CA ALA A 527 -19.90 -105.11 -8.59
C ALA A 527 -21.29 -105.73 -8.87
N ASN A 528 -22.19 -104.98 -9.51
CA ASN A 528 -23.50 -105.48 -9.94
C ASN A 528 -23.37 -106.61 -10.99
N SER A 529 -22.41 -106.51 -11.92
CA SER A 529 -22.15 -107.57 -12.91
C SER A 529 -21.61 -108.85 -12.26
N GLU A 530 -20.80 -108.73 -11.21
CA GLU A 530 -20.32 -109.86 -10.41
C GLU A 530 -21.44 -110.47 -9.56
N VAL A 531 -22.32 -109.66 -8.96
CA VAL A 531 -23.54 -110.14 -8.30
C VAL A 531 -24.44 -110.91 -9.27
N ASN A 532 -24.63 -110.40 -10.50
CA ASN A 532 -25.38 -111.10 -11.54
C ASN A 532 -24.70 -112.42 -11.93
N ARG A 533 -23.37 -112.44 -12.09
CA ARG A 533 -22.58 -113.65 -12.38
C ARG A 533 -22.72 -114.71 -11.27
N LEU A 534 -22.76 -114.28 -10.01
CA LEU A 534 -22.99 -115.16 -8.86
C LEU A 534 -24.43 -115.68 -8.83
N GLN A 535 -25.43 -114.85 -9.16
CA GLN A 535 -26.82 -115.32 -9.33
C GLN A 535 -26.95 -116.33 -10.49
N GLU A 536 -26.21 -116.14 -11.58
CA GLU A 536 -26.20 -117.08 -12.72
C GLU A 536 -25.58 -118.43 -12.35
N LEU A 537 -24.51 -118.43 -11.54
CA LEU A 537 -23.94 -119.65 -10.95
C LEU A 537 -24.91 -120.35 -10.00
N VAL A 538 -25.69 -119.61 -9.20
CA VAL A 538 -26.75 -120.19 -8.36
C VAL A 538 -27.81 -120.88 -9.23
N LYS A 539 -28.30 -120.22 -10.30
CA LYS A 539 -29.25 -120.83 -11.26
C LYS A 539 -28.68 -122.09 -11.93
N GLN A 540 -27.39 -122.14 -12.22
CA GLN A 540 -26.75 -123.35 -12.76
C GLN A 540 -26.70 -124.49 -11.72
N GLY A 541 -26.53 -124.16 -10.43
CA GLY A 541 -26.69 -125.12 -9.33
C GLY A 541 -28.13 -125.65 -9.19
N GLU A 542 -29.13 -124.76 -9.30
CA GLU A 542 -30.56 -125.12 -9.30
C GLU A 542 -30.92 -126.03 -10.49
N GLN A 543 -30.38 -125.74 -11.69
CA GLN A 543 -30.52 -126.60 -12.85
C GLN A 543 -29.90 -127.99 -12.63
N GLY A 544 -28.74 -128.05 -11.95
CA GLY A 544 -28.13 -129.32 -11.51
C GLY A 544 -29.04 -130.16 -10.60
N LEU A 545 -29.78 -129.52 -9.69
CA LEU A 545 -30.76 -130.21 -8.84
C LEU A 545 -31.95 -130.75 -9.64
N SER A 546 -32.48 -129.98 -10.60
CA SER A 546 -33.59 -130.44 -11.47
C SER A 546 -33.21 -131.66 -12.33
N SER A 547 -31.92 -131.83 -12.67
CA SER A 547 -31.42 -133.03 -13.35
C SER A 547 -31.51 -134.29 -12.47
N ALA A 548 -31.25 -134.16 -11.17
CA ALA A 548 -31.39 -135.26 -10.22
C ALA A 548 -32.86 -135.67 -10.03
N GLU A 549 -33.79 -134.71 -10.03
CA GLU A 549 -35.24 -134.98 -10.03
C GLU A 549 -35.69 -135.73 -11.29
N GLY A 550 -35.12 -135.40 -12.46
CA GLY A 550 -35.35 -136.12 -13.72
C GLY A 550 -34.97 -137.61 -13.66
N HIS A 551 -33.86 -137.95 -13.00
CA HIS A 551 -33.49 -139.36 -12.78
C HIS A 551 -34.47 -140.10 -11.84
N ILE A 552 -35.01 -139.42 -10.82
CA ILE A 552 -36.04 -139.97 -9.92
C ILE A 552 -37.36 -140.17 -10.67
N PHE A 553 -37.72 -139.26 -11.59
CA PHE A 553 -38.89 -139.41 -12.46
C PHE A 553 -38.78 -140.64 -13.35
N ASN A 554 -37.65 -140.83 -14.03
CA ASN A 554 -37.42 -141.98 -14.93
C ASN A 554 -37.48 -143.33 -14.20
N LEU A 555 -37.04 -143.42 -12.95
CA LEU A 555 -37.19 -144.62 -12.12
C LEU A 555 -38.65 -144.93 -11.77
N LYS A 556 -39.45 -143.90 -11.45
CA LYS A 556 -40.90 -144.05 -11.21
C LYS A 556 -41.66 -144.46 -12.47
N ASP A 557 -41.28 -143.91 -13.63
CA ASP A 557 -41.91 -144.25 -14.91
C ASP A 557 -41.58 -145.68 -15.36
N ALA A 558 -40.37 -146.17 -15.11
CA ALA A 558 -40.02 -147.58 -15.29
C ALA A 558 -40.83 -148.53 -14.39
N GLN A 559 -41.04 -148.16 -13.11
CA GLN A 559 -41.90 -148.89 -12.19
C GLN A 559 -43.36 -148.92 -12.68
N LYS A 560 -43.85 -147.80 -13.23
CA LYS A 560 -45.21 -147.68 -13.77
C LYS A 560 -45.42 -148.55 -15.01
N LYS A 561 -44.45 -148.61 -15.91
CA LYS A 561 -44.48 -149.45 -17.13
C LYS A 561 -44.53 -150.96 -16.82
N LEU A 562 -43.83 -151.43 -15.79
CA LEU A 562 -43.95 -152.82 -15.31
C LEU A 562 -45.34 -153.14 -14.72
N LEU A 563 -46.01 -152.15 -14.12
CA LEU A 563 -47.41 -152.28 -13.70
C LEU A 563 -48.35 -152.34 -14.91
N GLU A 564 -48.11 -151.50 -15.91
CA GLU A 564 -48.88 -151.45 -17.16
C GLU A 564 -48.72 -152.74 -17.97
N GLU A 565 -47.57 -153.41 -17.97
CA GLU A 565 -47.42 -154.75 -18.59
C GLU A 565 -48.20 -155.86 -17.84
N LEU A 566 -48.23 -155.79 -16.51
CA LEU A 566 -49.01 -156.73 -15.68
C LEU A 566 -50.52 -156.56 -15.91
N ASP A 567 -51.00 -155.32 -16.04
CA ASP A 567 -52.39 -155.06 -16.38
C ASP A 567 -52.69 -155.20 -17.88
N ALA A 568 -51.72 -155.05 -18.79
CA ALA A 568 -51.87 -155.34 -20.22
C ALA A 568 -51.90 -156.85 -20.54
N THR A 569 -51.33 -157.71 -19.69
CA THR A 569 -51.54 -159.17 -19.78
C THR A 569 -52.92 -159.57 -19.24
N ARG A 570 -53.41 -158.91 -18.17
CA ARG A 570 -54.81 -159.03 -17.71
C ARG A 570 -55.83 -158.40 -18.67
N ALA A 571 -55.44 -157.36 -19.41
CA ALA A 571 -56.29 -156.71 -20.42
C ALA A 571 -56.39 -157.57 -21.68
N ARG A 572 -55.30 -158.15 -22.18
CA ARG A 572 -55.34 -159.08 -23.32
C ARG A 572 -56.21 -160.33 -23.05
N LEU A 573 -56.32 -160.77 -21.79
CA LEU A 573 -57.26 -161.81 -21.35
C LEU A 573 -58.74 -161.36 -21.36
N ARG A 574 -59.01 -160.05 -21.43
CA ARG A 574 -60.35 -159.46 -21.61
C ARG A 574 -60.59 -158.99 -23.05
N GLU A 575 -59.55 -158.62 -23.80
CA GLU A 575 -59.66 -158.22 -25.20
C GLU A 575 -59.93 -159.43 -26.12
N THR A 576 -59.44 -160.62 -25.77
CA THR A 576 -59.95 -161.88 -26.38
C THR A 576 -61.44 -162.12 -26.10
N SER A 577 -62.02 -161.48 -25.07
CA SER A 577 -63.46 -161.48 -24.79
C SER A 577 -64.23 -160.29 -25.40
N ASN A 578 -63.55 -159.18 -25.73
CA ASN A 578 -64.18 -157.93 -26.18
C ASN A 578 -63.99 -157.64 -27.68
N LEU A 579 -62.94 -158.18 -28.33
CA LEU A 579 -62.83 -158.11 -29.80
C LEU A 579 -63.89 -159.01 -30.48
N LEU A 580 -64.42 -159.98 -29.73
CA LEU A 580 -65.68 -160.69 -29.98
C LEU A 580 -66.92 -159.78 -30.04
N THR A 581 -66.81 -158.49 -29.69
CA THR A 581 -67.91 -157.52 -29.56
C THR A 581 -67.66 -156.22 -30.32
N ALA A 582 -66.42 -155.93 -30.72
CA ALA A 582 -66.01 -154.61 -31.21
C ALA A 582 -65.89 -154.48 -32.75
N LEU A 583 -66.07 -155.55 -33.52
CA LEU A 583 -66.09 -155.52 -35.00
C LEU A 583 -67.43 -154.94 -35.55
N GLN A 584 -67.87 -153.78 -35.05
CA GLN A 584 -69.24 -153.24 -35.24
C GLN A 584 -69.43 -151.72 -35.65
N GLY A 585 -68.43 -150.83 -36.01
CA GLY A 585 -68.65 -149.49 -36.74
C GLY A 585 -67.54 -148.31 -36.87
N GLU A 586 -67.76 -147.19 -37.69
CA GLU A 586 -67.40 -145.65 -37.61
C GLU A 586 -66.27 -144.72 -38.42
N MET A 587 -66.33 -143.27 -38.55
CA MET A 587 -65.43 -142.10 -39.23
C MET A 587 -65.67 -140.43 -39.07
N GLU A 588 -64.80 -139.34 -39.46
CA GLU A 588 -64.93 -137.72 -39.42
C GLU A 588 -63.84 -136.62 -40.10
N SER A 589 -64.01 -135.21 -40.35
CA SER A 589 -63.01 -134.01 -40.77
C SER A 589 -63.35 -132.37 -40.98
N GLN A 590 -62.43 -131.26 -41.00
CA GLN A 590 -62.67 -129.67 -41.04
C GLN A 590 -61.63 -128.48 -41.66
N LYS A 591 -61.80 -127.04 -41.63
CA LYS A 591 -60.92 -125.81 -42.23
C LYS A 591 -61.14 -124.17 -41.87
N GLN A 592 -60.23 -123.10 -42.12
CA GLN A 592 -60.34 -121.49 -42.05
C GLN A 592 -59.33 -120.38 -42.82
N GLN A 593 -59.47 -118.95 -42.89
CA GLN A 593 -58.67 -117.77 -43.65
C GLN A 593 -58.75 -116.13 -43.29
N HIS A 594 -57.94 -115.05 -43.78
CA HIS A 594 -57.94 -113.46 -43.43
C HIS A 594 -57.10 -112.22 -44.21
N ASP A 595 -57.32 -110.81 -44.05
CA ASP A 595 -56.45 -109.43 -44.11
C ASP A 595 -56.55 -108.06 -45.10
N ALA A 596 -56.15 -106.72 -44.73
CA ALA A 596 -55.97 -105.37 -45.56
C ALA A 596 -55.43 -103.89 -44.94
N LYS A 597 -54.88 -102.76 -45.63
CA LYS A 597 -54.33 -101.30 -45.16
C LYS A 597 -53.93 -100.02 -46.17
N LEU A 598 -53.86 -98.59 -45.88
CA LEU A 598 -53.13 -97.35 -46.62
C LEU A 598 -53.28 -95.68 -46.34
N ILE A 599 -52.37 -94.67 -46.81
CA ILE A 599 -52.34 -93.13 -47.35
C ILE A 599 -52.17 -91.61 -46.64
N ALA A 600 -51.53 -90.45 -47.22
CA ALA A 600 -51.51 -88.87 -46.86
C ALA A 600 -50.66 -87.65 -47.65
N THR A 601 -50.81 -86.22 -47.59
CA THR A 601 -49.91 -84.98 -48.13
C THR A 601 -50.23 -83.33 -48.04
N LYS A 602 -49.29 -82.27 -48.27
CA LYS A 602 -49.27 -80.72 -48.82
C LYS A 602 -48.93 -79.28 -48.05
N GLU A 603 -48.53 -78.08 -48.70
CA GLU A 603 -47.98 -76.64 -48.25
C GLU A 603 -48.11 -75.22 -49.14
N GLU A 604 -47.60 -73.90 -48.84
CA GLU A 604 -47.31 -72.56 -49.71
C GLU A 604 -47.05 -71.00 -49.11
N GLU A 605 -46.68 -69.84 -49.88
CA GLU A 605 -46.71 -68.22 -49.69
C GLU A 605 -45.40 -67.19 -49.94
N LYS A 606 -45.13 -65.76 -50.03
CA LYS A 606 -45.62 -64.23 -50.14
C LYS A 606 -44.58 -62.96 -50.55
N LEU A 607 -44.83 -61.54 -50.53
CA LEU A 607 -43.97 -60.30 -51.02
C LEU A 607 -44.27 -58.70 -50.69
N LYS A 608 -43.38 -57.61 -50.86
CA LYS A 608 -43.60 -56.12 -51.32
C LYS A 608 -42.51 -54.90 -51.20
N MET A 609 -42.28 -54.08 -52.28
CA MET A 609 -41.93 -52.58 -52.50
C MET A 609 -40.69 -51.79 -51.89
N ASP A 610 -40.21 -50.57 -52.34
CA ASP A 610 -39.63 -50.05 -53.66
C ASP A 610 -38.87 -48.64 -53.59
N LYS A 611 -38.44 -47.98 -54.72
CA LYS A 611 -37.38 -46.87 -54.88
C LYS A 611 -37.83 -45.42 -55.33
N MET A 612 -36.96 -44.34 -55.31
CA MET A 612 -36.70 -43.21 -56.35
C MET A 612 -35.83 -41.93 -55.88
N HIS A 613 -35.68 -40.79 -56.65
CA HIS A 613 -34.40 -39.97 -56.85
C HIS A 613 -34.41 -38.39 -57.25
N MET A 614 -33.41 -37.55 -56.79
CA MET A 614 -32.56 -36.37 -57.38
C MET A 614 -32.99 -34.90 -57.90
N LEU A 615 -32.13 -33.81 -57.82
CA LEU A 615 -31.89 -32.57 -58.74
C LEU A 615 -30.91 -31.34 -58.32
N LEU A 616 -30.88 -30.07 -58.92
CA LEU A 616 -29.76 -29.00 -58.93
C LEU A 616 -30.08 -27.42 -59.15
N GLY A 617 -29.11 -26.41 -59.07
CA GLY A 617 -29.23 -24.90 -59.40
C GLY A 617 -27.98 -23.87 -59.30
N TYR A 618 -27.99 -22.56 -59.80
CA TYR A 618 -26.78 -21.59 -60.02
C TYR A 618 -26.94 -19.96 -60.18
N THR A 619 -25.84 -19.12 -60.05
CA THR A 619 -25.30 -17.80 -60.73
C THR A 619 -25.60 -16.21 -60.51
N ARG A 620 -24.53 -15.36 -60.24
CA ARG A 620 -23.84 -14.07 -60.83
C ARG A 620 -24.31 -12.51 -60.99
N GLU A 621 -23.51 -11.50 -60.47
CA GLU A 621 -23.06 -10.01 -60.76
C GLU A 621 -23.93 -8.78 -61.34
N ASP A 622 -23.61 -7.42 -61.42
CA ASP A 622 -22.75 -6.32 -60.75
C ASP A 622 -22.82 -4.80 -61.37
N LEU A 623 -22.16 -3.72 -60.79
CA LEU A 623 -21.54 -2.39 -61.31
C LEU A 623 -22.12 -0.88 -61.23
N GLY A 624 -21.27 0.19 -60.94
CA GLY A 624 -21.23 1.57 -61.60
C GLY A 624 -20.93 2.99 -60.88
N ASN A 625 -19.83 3.79 -61.17
CA ASN A 625 -19.64 5.30 -60.91
C ASN A 625 -18.31 6.07 -61.40
N VAL A 626 -18.17 7.45 -61.44
CA VAL A 626 -16.95 8.30 -61.90
C VAL A 626 -16.94 9.90 -61.71
N LEU A 627 -15.79 10.66 -61.54
CA LEU A 627 -15.50 12.19 -61.67
C LEU A 627 -13.98 12.61 -61.32
N SER A 628 -13.29 13.83 -61.30
CA SER A 628 -13.41 15.34 -61.56
C SER A 628 -12.01 16.15 -61.73
N GLU A 629 -11.88 17.52 -61.63
CA GLU A 629 -10.76 18.44 -62.15
C GLU A 629 -10.21 19.70 -61.30
N SER A 630 -9.25 20.59 -61.79
CA SER A 630 -8.67 21.83 -61.08
C SER A 630 -7.82 22.93 -61.89
N PHE A 631 -7.38 24.11 -61.29
CA PHE A 631 -6.74 25.39 -61.88
C PHE A 631 -5.95 26.33 -60.84
N THR A 632 -5.23 27.51 -60.96
CA THR A 632 -4.64 28.55 -61.95
C THR A 632 -3.52 29.54 -61.34
N HIS A 633 -3.09 30.72 -61.93
CA HIS A 633 -1.81 31.56 -61.67
C HIS A 633 -1.64 33.12 -62.28
N SER A 634 -0.76 34.16 -61.83
CA SER A 634 0.19 35.35 -62.49
C SER A 634 0.10 37.04 -62.96
N ARG A 635 1.07 38.21 -62.82
CA ARG A 635 1.94 39.49 -63.69
C ARG A 635 2.07 41.42 -63.82
N TYR A 636 2.72 42.68 -64.65
CA TYR A 636 3.41 44.49 -64.67
C TYR A 636 3.52 46.28 -65.61
N ILE A 637 4.28 47.74 -65.60
CA ILE A 637 4.37 49.51 -66.36
C ILE A 637 5.45 51.22 -66.47
N LYS A 638 5.56 52.70 -67.21
CA LYS A 638 6.47 54.41 -67.34
C LYS A 638 6.46 56.22 -68.19
N GLY A 639 7.30 57.64 -68.29
CA GLY A 639 7.36 59.42 -69.00
C GLY A 639 8.46 61.10 -69.28
N CYS A 640 8.42 62.64 -69.85
CA CYS A 640 9.42 64.23 -70.25
C CYS A 640 9.33 66.18 -70.75
N PHE A 641 10.24 67.49 -71.14
CA PHE A 641 10.28 69.39 -71.47
C PHE A 641 11.37 70.95 -72.15
N ILE A 642 11.31 72.56 -72.52
CA ILE A 642 12.30 74.12 -73.08
C ILE A 642 12.28 76.13 -73.36
N TYR A 643 13.03 77.38 -74.14
CA TYR A 643 13.44 79.26 -74.19
C TYR A 643 13.67 80.93 -75.31
N GLN A 644 14.32 82.44 -75.32
CA GLN A 644 14.34 84.21 -76.07
C GLN A 644 15.43 85.86 -76.52
N PRO A 645 15.32 87.40 -77.10
CA PRO A 645 16.20 88.97 -77.75
C PRO A 645 16.15 90.97 -78.03
N VAL A 646 16.96 92.26 -78.67
CA VAL A 646 17.03 94.17 -78.94
C VAL A 646 17.96 95.63 -79.95
N SER A 647 18.28 97.21 -80.36
CA SER A 647 18.22 99.13 -80.58
C SER A 647 19.15 100.70 -81.42
N PRO A 648 19.03 102.31 -81.75
CA PRO A 648 19.76 103.86 -82.62
C PRO A 648 19.84 105.87 -82.73
N THR A 649 20.54 107.15 -83.52
CA THR A 649 20.64 109.07 -83.72
C THR A 649 21.43 110.53 -84.86
N SER A 650 21.75 112.11 -85.26
CA SER A 650 21.74 114.04 -85.38
C SER A 650 22.59 115.61 -86.31
N PHE A 651 22.46 117.23 -86.62
CA PHE A 651 23.28 118.81 -87.35
C PHE A 651 22.99 120.75 -87.79
N VAL A 652 23.41 122.25 -88.35
CA VAL A 652 24.38 123.81 -88.95
C VAL A 652 24.15 125.73 -89.55
N GLN A 653 24.95 127.12 -89.97
CA GLN A 653 24.80 128.97 -90.52
C GLN A 653 25.79 130.63 -91.13
N ILE A 654 25.60 132.16 -91.74
CA ILE A 654 26.43 133.86 -92.13
C ILE A 654 26.25 135.65 -93.08
N SER A 655 26.87 137.18 -93.22
CA SER A 655 26.87 138.84 -94.20
C SER A 655 27.52 140.75 -94.29
N LEU A 656 27.57 142.11 -95.23
CA LEU A 656 27.93 144.01 -95.32
C LEU A 656 28.43 145.59 -96.49
N LEU A 657 28.47 147.25 -96.56
CA LEU A 657 29.18 148.83 -97.42
C LEU A 657 28.88 150.78 -97.94
N LYS A 658 29.64 152.17 -98.42
CA LYS A 658 29.50 153.93 -99.25
C LYS A 658 30.19 155.82 -99.41
N GLN A 659 30.09 157.23 -100.26
CA GLN A 659 30.71 159.06 -100.42
C GLN A 659 30.85 160.73 -101.59
N SER A 660 30.97 162.37 -101.61
CA SER A 660 31.51 163.97 -102.59
C SER A 660 31.28 165.96 -102.89
N LEU A 661 32.00 167.29 -103.55
CA LEU A 661 31.99 169.07 -104.36
C LEU A 661 32.32 171.07 -104.34
N GLU A 662 32.50 172.40 -105.30
CA GLU A 662 32.88 174.31 -105.40
C GLU A 662 32.94 175.98 -106.57
N MET A 663 33.22 177.61 -106.56
CA MET A 663 33.63 179.23 -107.57
C MET A 663 33.34 181.22 -107.88
N GLN A 664 34.07 182.59 -108.47
CA GLN A 664 34.07 184.36 -109.29
C GLN A 664 34.31 186.37 -109.27
N LEU A 665 34.43 187.72 -110.22
CA LEU A 665 34.77 189.64 -110.30
C LEU A 665 34.81 191.31 -111.46
N SER A 666 35.10 192.95 -111.47
CA SER A 666 35.18 194.59 -112.51
C SER A 666 35.51 196.58 -112.50
N GLN A 667 35.63 197.95 -113.44
CA GLN A 667 35.96 199.86 -113.52
C GLN A 667 36.11 201.53 -114.67
N SER A 668 36.11 203.19 -114.66
CA SER A 668 36.50 204.80 -115.50
C SER A 668 36.34 206.65 -115.31
N GLN A 669 37.25 207.77 -115.35
CA GLN A 669 37.36 209.30 -114.75
C GLN A 669 36.59 210.79 -114.72
N HIS A 670 36.91 212.01 -115.33
CA HIS A 670 36.42 213.42 -114.84
C HIS A 670 35.01 213.91 -115.27
N SER A 671 34.53 213.57 -116.47
CA SER A 671 33.07 213.61 -116.69
C SER A 671 32.39 212.63 -115.73
N LEU A 672 33.06 211.51 -115.44
CA LEU A 672 32.74 210.63 -114.32
C LEU A 672 33.10 211.24 -112.95
N GLN A 673 33.47 212.52 -112.77
CA GLN A 673 33.58 213.15 -111.44
C GLN A 673 32.31 213.92 -111.05
N GLN A 674 31.74 214.73 -111.96
CA GLN A 674 30.41 215.30 -111.71
C GLN A 674 29.31 214.24 -111.91
N LEU A 675 29.51 213.31 -112.86
CA LEU A 675 28.70 212.10 -112.94
C LEU A 675 29.09 211.06 -111.87
N GLN A 676 30.27 211.10 -111.22
CA GLN A 676 30.47 210.41 -109.93
C GLN A 676 29.70 211.10 -108.83
N ALA A 677 29.51 212.42 -108.79
CA ALA A 677 28.75 213.02 -107.69
C ALA A 677 27.29 212.51 -107.70
N GLN A 678 26.69 212.41 -108.89
CA GLN A 678 25.35 211.84 -109.05
C GLN A 678 25.36 210.29 -108.98
N PHE A 679 26.25 209.60 -109.69
CA PHE A 679 26.39 208.14 -109.54
C PHE A 679 26.97 207.70 -108.19
N SER A 680 27.53 208.56 -107.34
CA SER A 680 27.94 208.20 -105.97
C SER A 680 26.76 208.31 -105.05
N GLN A 681 25.89 209.32 -105.20
CA GLN A 681 24.62 209.35 -104.48
C GLN A 681 23.71 208.19 -104.92
N GLU A 682 23.61 207.89 -106.22
CA GLU A 682 22.88 206.71 -106.70
C GLU A 682 23.58 205.39 -106.35
N ARG A 683 24.93 205.29 -106.35
CA ARG A 683 25.65 204.09 -105.86
C ARG A 683 25.61 203.92 -104.35
N GLU A 684 25.56 204.99 -103.57
CA GLU A 684 25.39 204.89 -102.11
C GLU A 684 23.96 204.46 -101.82
N HIS A 685 22.96 204.97 -102.54
CA HIS A 685 21.57 204.52 -102.40
C HIS A 685 21.37 203.07 -102.87
N LEU A 686 21.86 202.70 -104.06
CA LEU A 686 21.79 201.32 -104.58
C LEU A 686 22.71 200.37 -103.79
N GLY A 687 23.84 200.87 -103.29
CA GLY A 687 24.78 200.12 -102.45
C GLY A 687 24.19 199.82 -101.08
N GLN A 688 23.50 200.78 -100.46
CA GLN A 688 22.73 200.55 -99.23
C GLN A 688 21.60 199.54 -99.47
N GLN A 689 20.85 199.66 -100.57
CA GLN A 689 19.81 198.67 -100.92
C GLN A 689 20.39 197.26 -101.17
N LEU A 690 21.51 197.15 -101.88
CA LEU A 690 22.20 195.86 -102.07
C LEU A 690 22.71 195.30 -100.74
N GLN A 691 23.29 196.13 -99.88
CA GLN A 691 23.81 195.71 -98.57
C GLN A 691 22.69 195.30 -97.60
N GLU A 692 21.51 195.95 -97.65
CA GLU A 692 20.31 195.51 -96.93
C GLU A 692 19.79 194.18 -97.49
N MET A 693 19.79 193.98 -98.81
CA MET A 693 19.39 192.72 -99.46
C MET A 693 20.36 191.57 -99.18
N GLU A 694 21.67 191.82 -99.12
CA GLU A 694 22.67 190.84 -98.68
C GLU A 694 22.48 190.47 -97.20
N LEU A 695 22.19 191.45 -96.32
CA LEU A 695 21.85 191.20 -94.92
C LEU A 695 20.54 190.41 -94.76
N GLU A 696 19.50 190.70 -95.56
CA GLU A 696 18.27 189.91 -95.66
C GLU A 696 18.55 188.47 -96.11
N HIS A 697 19.49 188.26 -97.04
CA HIS A 697 19.88 186.93 -97.54
C HIS A 697 20.66 186.13 -96.49
N GLN A 698 21.70 186.72 -95.88
CA GLN A 698 22.48 186.08 -94.81
C GLN A 698 21.58 185.72 -93.61
N ARG A 699 20.64 186.61 -93.24
CA ARG A 699 19.62 186.34 -92.22
C ARG A 699 18.61 185.27 -92.64
N ARG A 700 18.40 184.98 -93.93
CA ARG A 700 17.60 183.82 -94.38
C ARG A 700 18.41 182.54 -94.31
N GLU A 701 19.67 182.55 -94.75
CA GLU A 701 20.55 181.37 -94.71
C GLU A 701 20.79 180.88 -93.28
N GLN A 702 21.08 181.79 -92.34
CA GLN A 702 21.26 181.45 -90.92
C GLN A 702 20.02 180.76 -90.33
N ARG A 703 18.82 181.34 -90.53
CA ARG A 703 17.55 180.74 -90.07
C ARG A 703 17.27 179.38 -90.71
N LEU A 704 17.70 179.16 -91.96
CA LEU A 704 17.55 177.87 -92.63
C LEU A 704 18.53 176.82 -92.08
N GLN A 705 19.77 177.22 -91.77
CA GLN A 705 20.78 176.36 -91.12
C GLN A 705 20.35 175.98 -89.69
N GLU A 706 19.87 176.93 -88.90
CA GLU A 706 19.35 176.69 -87.54
C GLU A 706 18.17 175.69 -87.55
N ALA A 707 17.19 175.89 -88.44
CA ALA A 707 16.06 174.98 -88.60
C ALA A 707 16.49 173.57 -89.02
N HIS A 708 17.49 173.45 -89.91
CA HIS A 708 18.05 172.19 -90.35
C HIS A 708 18.83 171.47 -89.22
N CYS A 709 19.55 172.21 -88.38
CA CYS A 709 20.22 171.66 -87.19
C CYS A 709 19.20 171.11 -86.17
N CYS A 710 18.13 171.85 -85.87
CA CYS A 710 17.08 171.39 -84.97
C CYS A 710 16.42 170.10 -85.48
N ALA A 711 16.01 170.07 -86.76
CA ALA A 711 15.39 168.89 -87.36
C ALA A 711 16.30 167.65 -87.36
N ILE A 712 17.63 167.82 -87.41
CA ILE A 712 18.58 166.71 -87.26
C ILE A 712 18.66 166.24 -85.80
N GLN A 713 18.60 167.13 -84.81
CA GLN A 713 18.58 166.74 -83.40
C GLN A 713 17.29 165.99 -83.05
N ASP A 714 16.12 166.51 -83.43
CA ASP A 714 14.81 165.87 -83.19
C ASP A 714 14.79 164.43 -83.74
N MET A 715 15.29 164.22 -84.97
CA MET A 715 15.40 162.91 -85.60
C MET A 715 16.44 161.98 -84.96
N GLN A 716 17.49 162.53 -84.33
CA GLN A 716 18.46 161.75 -83.56
C GLN A 716 17.91 161.35 -82.19
N GLU A 717 17.18 162.23 -81.51
CA GLU A 717 16.58 161.95 -80.21
C GLU A 717 15.44 160.94 -80.33
N ALA A 718 14.56 161.08 -81.34
CA ALA A 718 13.54 160.08 -81.66
C ALA A 718 14.16 158.69 -81.90
N ARG A 719 15.22 158.62 -82.72
CA ARG A 719 15.93 157.35 -82.98
C ARG A 719 16.62 156.77 -81.74
N GLN A 720 17.10 157.61 -80.81
CA GLN A 720 17.64 157.15 -79.53
C GLN A 720 16.54 156.65 -78.58
N HIS A 721 15.35 157.24 -78.63
CA HIS A 721 14.18 156.75 -77.88
C HIS A 721 13.75 155.37 -78.40
N ASP A 722 13.53 155.23 -79.71
CA ASP A 722 13.13 153.97 -80.34
C ASP A 722 14.10 152.81 -80.04
N LEU A 723 15.42 153.09 -80.06
CA LEU A 723 16.45 152.10 -79.73
C LEU A 723 16.40 151.68 -78.25
N LYS A 724 16.21 152.61 -77.32
CA LYS A 724 16.06 152.30 -75.89
C LYS A 724 14.81 151.46 -75.63
N GLU A 725 13.68 151.84 -76.22
CA GLU A 725 12.43 151.11 -76.04
C GLU A 725 12.50 149.69 -76.63
N LEU A 726 13.18 149.52 -77.78
CA LEU A 726 13.44 148.20 -78.35
C LEU A 726 14.35 147.35 -77.45
N GLU A 727 15.43 147.92 -76.90
CA GLU A 727 16.28 147.22 -75.94
C GLU A 727 15.53 146.82 -74.66
N GLU A 728 14.68 147.69 -74.12
CA GLU A 728 13.90 147.40 -72.91
C GLU A 728 12.86 146.30 -73.15
N ARG A 729 12.13 146.37 -74.27
CA ARG A 729 11.21 145.29 -74.68
C ARG A 729 11.94 143.94 -74.83
N LEU A 730 13.14 143.93 -75.44
CA LEU A 730 13.93 142.71 -75.62
C LEU A 730 14.47 142.17 -74.28
N ARG A 731 14.91 143.05 -73.37
CA ARG A 731 15.32 142.67 -71.99
C ARG A 731 14.15 142.08 -71.20
N GLN A 732 12.95 142.65 -71.33
CA GLN A 732 11.73 142.13 -70.69
C GLN A 732 11.34 140.76 -71.25
N GLN A 733 11.42 140.57 -72.58
CA GLN A 733 11.17 139.27 -73.22
C GLN A 733 12.15 138.20 -72.70
N HIS A 734 13.47 138.43 -72.77
CA HIS A 734 14.46 137.47 -72.24
C HIS A 734 14.32 137.20 -70.74
N HIS A 735 13.89 138.19 -69.93
CA HIS A 735 13.63 137.93 -68.51
C HIS A 735 12.45 136.97 -68.32
N MET A 736 11.36 137.16 -69.08
CA MET A 736 10.17 136.32 -69.02
C MET A 736 10.40 134.91 -69.60
N GLU A 737 11.19 134.80 -70.66
CA GLU A 737 11.66 133.51 -71.22
C GLU A 737 12.53 132.74 -70.20
N LEU A 738 13.46 133.41 -69.53
CA LEU A 738 14.28 132.79 -68.48
C LEU A 738 13.46 132.43 -67.24
N GLN A 739 12.43 133.20 -66.88
CA GLN A 739 11.54 132.87 -65.77
C GLN A 739 10.67 131.65 -66.09
N THR A 740 9.98 131.65 -67.24
CA THR A 740 9.14 130.52 -67.66
C THR A 740 9.93 129.23 -67.84
N LEU A 741 11.16 129.31 -68.38
CA LEU A 741 12.06 128.15 -68.48
C LEU A 741 12.50 127.63 -67.09
N ARG A 742 12.80 128.52 -66.14
CA ARG A 742 13.11 128.11 -64.74
C ARG A 742 11.91 127.49 -64.04
N GLU A 743 10.70 128.01 -64.25
CA GLU A 743 9.48 127.47 -63.67
C GLU A 743 9.13 126.11 -64.27
N ALA A 744 9.29 125.92 -65.59
CA ALA A 744 9.16 124.62 -66.25
C ALA A 744 10.21 123.61 -65.76
N HIS A 745 11.48 124.02 -65.59
CA HIS A 745 12.50 123.15 -65.00
C HIS A 745 12.21 122.80 -63.54
N ARG A 746 11.68 123.74 -62.73
CA ARG A 746 11.23 123.44 -61.36
C ARG A 746 10.12 122.37 -61.38
N GLN A 747 9.08 122.60 -62.17
CA GLN A 747 7.96 121.66 -62.31
C GLN A 747 8.43 120.26 -62.76
N ASN A 748 9.31 120.18 -63.76
CA ASN A 748 9.85 118.91 -64.25
C ASN A 748 10.73 118.16 -63.22
N ILE A 749 11.46 118.88 -62.35
CA ILE A 749 12.20 118.27 -61.24
C ILE A 749 11.24 117.81 -60.13
N GLU A 750 10.16 118.57 -59.91
CA GLU A 750 9.15 118.30 -58.88
C GLU A 750 8.28 117.08 -59.24
N THR A 751 7.93 116.91 -60.52
CA THR A 751 7.25 115.68 -61.01
C THR A 751 8.18 114.47 -61.02
N LEU A 752 9.44 114.59 -61.45
CA LEU A 752 10.42 113.49 -61.38
C LEU A 752 10.67 113.02 -59.95
N LYS A 753 10.69 113.94 -58.97
CA LYS A 753 10.76 113.58 -57.55
C LYS A 753 9.51 112.82 -57.10
N GLN A 754 8.32 113.33 -57.39
CA GLN A 754 7.06 112.67 -57.03
C GLN A 754 6.95 111.26 -57.65
N GLN A 755 7.39 111.08 -58.89
CA GLN A 755 7.45 109.77 -59.56
C GLN A 755 8.43 108.84 -58.85
N SER A 756 9.67 109.28 -58.59
CA SER A 756 10.67 108.46 -57.90
C SER A 756 10.29 108.13 -56.45
N GLU A 757 9.64 109.05 -55.73
CA GLU A 757 9.11 108.83 -54.38
C GLU A 757 7.95 107.83 -54.39
N GLN A 758 7.07 107.88 -55.40
CA GLN A 758 6.00 106.89 -55.60
C GLN A 758 6.55 105.50 -55.92
N GLU A 759 7.49 105.38 -56.87
CA GLU A 759 8.16 104.11 -57.23
C GLU A 759 8.92 103.50 -56.04
N LEU A 760 9.62 104.32 -55.26
CA LEU A 760 10.28 103.88 -54.02
C LEU A 760 9.27 103.47 -52.94
N GLN A 761 8.05 104.00 -52.95
CA GLN A 761 7.02 103.65 -51.99
C GLN A 761 6.24 102.39 -52.40
N THR A 762 5.96 102.17 -53.69
CA THR A 762 5.39 100.89 -54.17
C THR A 762 6.36 99.73 -53.94
N LEU A 763 7.64 99.90 -54.31
CA LEU A 763 8.67 98.87 -54.09
C LEU A 763 8.86 98.54 -52.60
N ARG A 764 8.68 99.52 -51.70
CA ARG A 764 8.67 99.27 -50.24
C ARG A 764 7.50 98.40 -49.82
N PHE A 765 6.29 98.68 -50.30
CA PHE A 765 5.11 97.86 -49.98
C PHE A 765 5.24 96.44 -50.55
N GLU A 766 5.72 96.30 -51.79
CA GLU A 766 5.96 95.00 -52.44
C GLU A 766 6.96 94.16 -51.63
N LEU A 767 8.12 94.71 -51.26
CA LEU A 767 9.11 94.01 -50.43
C LEU A 767 8.62 93.74 -48.99
N GLU A 768 7.78 94.60 -48.42
CA GLU A 768 7.19 94.37 -47.10
C GLU A 768 6.16 93.23 -47.13
N ASP A 769 5.34 93.15 -48.18
CA ASP A 769 4.34 92.10 -48.36
C ASP A 769 4.95 90.76 -48.82
N GLU A 770 5.99 90.77 -49.65
CA GLU A 770 6.83 89.58 -49.90
C GLU A 770 7.48 89.08 -48.60
N GLY A 771 8.01 90.00 -47.77
CA GLY A 771 8.56 89.69 -46.45
C GLY A 771 7.53 89.06 -45.51
N LYS A 772 6.30 89.62 -45.46
CA LYS A 772 5.17 89.04 -44.70
C LYS A 772 4.79 87.66 -45.22
N ALA A 773 4.71 87.48 -46.55
CA ALA A 773 4.35 86.22 -47.18
C ALA A 773 5.39 85.12 -46.92
N MET A 774 6.69 85.44 -47.06
CA MET A 774 7.78 84.50 -46.75
C MET A 774 7.81 84.12 -45.26
N LEU A 775 7.61 85.10 -44.36
CA LEU A 775 7.47 84.84 -42.93
C LEU A 775 6.21 84.00 -42.60
N ALA A 776 5.12 84.16 -43.35
CA ALA A 776 3.93 83.32 -43.20
C ALA A 776 4.17 81.89 -43.67
N SER A 777 4.86 81.68 -44.80
CA SER A 777 5.25 80.33 -45.27
C SER A 777 6.15 79.63 -44.26
N LEU A 778 7.24 80.29 -43.83
CA LEU A 778 8.17 79.74 -42.83
C LEU A 778 7.48 79.41 -41.49
N ARG A 779 6.53 80.22 -41.05
CA ARG A 779 5.70 79.92 -39.86
C ARG A 779 4.77 78.72 -40.10
N SER A 780 4.19 78.59 -41.29
CA SER A 780 3.34 77.46 -41.66
C SER A 780 4.13 76.15 -41.72
N GLU A 781 5.30 76.16 -42.36
CA GLU A 781 6.23 75.03 -42.46
C GLU A 781 6.74 74.60 -41.09
N LEU A 782 7.18 75.54 -40.24
CA LEU A 782 7.62 75.24 -38.87
C LEU A 782 6.48 74.65 -38.02
N ASN A 783 5.27 75.20 -38.13
CA ASN A 783 4.09 74.66 -37.45
C ASN A 783 3.72 73.25 -37.96
N HIS A 784 3.86 73.00 -39.27
CA HIS A 784 3.60 71.68 -39.85
C HIS A 784 4.64 70.65 -39.38
N LEU A 785 5.93 71.01 -39.36
CA LEU A 785 7.01 70.15 -38.84
C LEU A 785 6.81 69.85 -37.34
N HIS A 786 6.46 70.86 -36.53
CA HIS A 786 6.13 70.65 -35.12
C HIS A 786 4.90 69.74 -34.93
N ALA A 787 3.82 69.95 -35.70
CA ALA A 787 2.63 69.11 -35.63
C ALA A 787 2.93 67.65 -36.03
N SER A 788 3.72 67.45 -37.08
CA SER A 788 4.18 66.14 -37.54
C SER A 788 5.05 65.43 -36.51
N ALA A 789 6.01 66.14 -35.89
CA ALA A 789 6.86 65.59 -34.84
C ALA A 789 6.07 65.21 -33.58
N ILE A 790 5.13 66.06 -33.15
CA ILE A 790 4.25 65.80 -32.00
C ILE A 790 3.36 64.57 -32.26
N GLU A 791 2.77 64.47 -33.45
CA GLU A 791 1.92 63.33 -33.82
C GLU A 791 2.74 62.04 -34.00
N HIS A 792 3.97 62.11 -34.52
CA HIS A 792 4.88 60.96 -34.53
C HIS A 792 5.20 60.47 -33.11
N MET A 793 5.68 61.35 -32.22
CA MET A 793 5.97 60.94 -30.83
C MET A 793 4.73 60.39 -30.13
N ARG A 794 3.55 60.99 -30.37
CA ARG A 794 2.29 60.48 -29.85
C ARG A 794 1.99 59.06 -30.34
N GLN A 795 2.25 58.75 -31.61
CA GLN A 795 2.08 57.41 -32.17
C GLN A 795 3.09 56.42 -31.59
N THR A 796 4.36 56.82 -31.39
CA THR A 796 5.37 55.98 -30.72
C THR A 796 4.95 55.67 -29.28
N HIS A 797 4.62 56.69 -28.48
CA HIS A 797 4.13 56.52 -27.10
C HIS A 797 2.84 55.67 -27.03
N GLN A 798 1.95 55.76 -28.03
CA GLN A 798 0.73 54.96 -28.10
C GLN A 798 1.03 53.49 -28.43
N GLN A 799 2.06 53.20 -29.24
CA GLN A 799 2.53 51.84 -29.51
C GLN A 799 3.23 51.23 -28.29
N GLU A 800 4.11 51.99 -27.63
CA GLU A 800 4.81 51.58 -26.41
C GLU A 800 3.83 51.30 -25.26
N ALA A 801 2.84 52.19 -25.04
CA ALA A 801 1.80 51.99 -24.04
C ALA A 801 0.89 50.78 -24.35
N ALA A 802 0.68 50.45 -25.63
CA ALA A 802 -0.05 49.25 -26.03
C ALA A 802 0.78 47.97 -25.79
N ALA A 803 2.08 47.99 -26.09
CA ALA A 803 2.99 46.88 -25.83
C ALA A 803 3.12 46.60 -24.32
N ALA A 804 3.40 47.62 -23.51
CA ALA A 804 3.49 47.49 -22.06
C ALA A 804 2.17 46.99 -21.42
N LYS A 805 1.01 47.40 -21.97
CA LYS A 805 -0.29 46.86 -21.55
C LYS A 805 -0.44 45.37 -21.90
N GLN A 806 -0.02 44.96 -23.10
CA GLN A 806 -0.07 43.55 -23.52
C GLN A 806 0.85 42.67 -22.67
N GLU A 807 2.06 43.15 -22.33
CA GLU A 807 2.98 42.44 -21.43
C GLU A 807 2.38 42.28 -20.02
N LEU A 808 1.73 43.32 -19.48
CA LEU A 808 1.03 43.25 -18.20
C LEU A 808 -0.15 42.27 -18.24
N GLU A 809 -0.97 42.27 -19.29
CA GLU A 809 -2.08 41.32 -19.44
C GLU A 809 -1.58 39.87 -19.57
N ASN A 810 -0.49 39.65 -20.32
CA ASN A 810 0.17 38.35 -20.41
C ASN A 810 0.70 37.86 -19.04
N ALA A 811 1.32 38.74 -18.26
CA ALA A 811 1.85 38.42 -16.93
C ALA A 811 0.74 38.12 -15.91
N LEU A 812 -0.36 38.89 -15.93
CA LEU A 812 -1.53 38.65 -15.10
C LEU A 812 -2.20 37.31 -15.43
N GLU A 813 -2.31 36.94 -16.70
CA GLU A 813 -2.91 35.67 -17.09
C GLU A 813 -2.03 34.47 -16.70
N GLN A 814 -0.70 34.57 -16.84
CA GLN A 814 0.25 33.57 -16.29
C GLN A 814 0.10 33.42 -14.77
N SER A 815 -0.15 34.50 -14.03
CA SER A 815 -0.40 34.44 -12.58
C SER A 815 -1.71 33.70 -12.28
N ARG A 816 -2.79 34.00 -13.01
CA ARG A 816 -4.09 33.33 -12.86
C ARG A 816 -4.05 31.85 -13.22
N VAL A 817 -3.21 31.44 -14.18
CA VAL A 817 -3.02 30.01 -14.51
C VAL A 817 -2.40 29.28 -13.32
N LYS A 818 -1.30 29.80 -12.76
CA LYS A 818 -0.64 29.23 -11.57
C LYS A 818 -1.57 29.19 -10.34
N GLU A 819 -2.41 30.21 -10.16
CA GLU A 819 -3.43 30.23 -9.10
C GLU A 819 -4.47 29.11 -9.28
N ARG A 820 -4.97 28.89 -10.50
CA ARG A 820 -5.87 27.76 -10.82
C ARG A 820 -5.22 26.39 -10.60
N GLU A 821 -3.97 26.21 -10.99
CA GLU A 821 -3.21 24.98 -10.77
C GLU A 821 -3.06 24.66 -9.27
N LEU A 822 -2.69 25.65 -8.47
CA LEU A 822 -2.57 25.51 -7.01
C LEU A 822 -3.91 25.20 -6.34
N LEU A 823 -4.99 25.86 -6.75
CA LEU A 823 -6.34 25.60 -6.23
C LEU A 823 -6.84 24.19 -6.59
N SER A 824 -6.58 23.72 -7.82
CA SER A 824 -6.87 22.32 -8.21
C SER A 824 -6.11 21.35 -7.32
N ARG A 825 -4.81 21.58 -7.12
CA ARG A 825 -3.96 20.70 -6.31
C ARG A 825 -4.39 20.64 -4.84
N ILE A 826 -4.91 21.74 -4.30
CA ILE A 826 -5.51 21.78 -2.95
C ILE A 826 -6.78 20.91 -2.90
N SER A 827 -7.64 20.98 -3.92
CA SER A 827 -8.86 20.16 -4.02
C SER A 827 -8.53 18.66 -4.08
N ASP A 828 -7.57 18.26 -4.92
CA ASP A 828 -7.13 16.85 -5.04
C ASP A 828 -6.69 16.27 -3.70
N LEU A 829 -5.89 17.04 -2.94
CA LEU A 829 -5.38 16.65 -1.64
C LEU A 829 -6.49 16.58 -0.56
N GLN A 830 -7.48 17.47 -0.63
CA GLN A 830 -8.66 17.42 0.26
C GLN A 830 -9.53 16.20 -0.03
N GLU A 831 -9.70 15.82 -1.30
CA GLU A 831 -10.36 14.58 -1.67
C GLU A 831 -9.58 13.35 -1.18
N GLU A 832 -8.26 13.30 -1.37
CA GLU A 832 -7.47 12.13 -0.95
C GLU A 832 -7.47 11.95 0.58
N VAL A 833 -7.36 13.05 1.34
CA VAL A 833 -7.54 13.02 2.80
C VAL A 833 -8.94 12.51 3.17
N SER A 834 -9.97 12.87 2.41
CA SER A 834 -11.35 12.42 2.65
C SER A 834 -11.55 10.94 2.32
N ARG A 835 -10.89 10.42 1.27
CA ARG A 835 -10.86 8.99 0.91
C ARG A 835 -10.15 8.17 2.00
N ARG A 836 -8.96 8.60 2.43
CA ARG A 836 -8.18 7.97 3.52
C ARG A 836 -8.95 7.95 4.85
N LYS A 837 -9.69 9.03 5.18
CA LYS A 837 -10.56 9.07 6.38
C LYS A 837 -11.68 8.03 6.37
N LYS A 838 -12.30 7.78 5.21
CA LYS A 838 -13.32 6.71 5.07
C LYS A 838 -12.70 5.34 5.32
N GLN A 839 -11.59 5.04 4.62
CA GLN A 839 -10.89 3.77 4.75
C GLN A 839 -10.44 3.47 6.19
N ILE A 840 -10.06 4.48 6.98
CA ILE A 840 -9.77 4.31 8.41
C ILE A 840 -11.03 3.90 9.18
N ALA A 841 -12.17 4.58 8.97
CA ALA A 841 -13.42 4.24 9.63
C ALA A 841 -13.96 2.84 9.23
N ASP A 842 -13.76 2.44 7.99
CA ASP A 842 -14.11 1.10 7.50
C ASP A 842 -13.27 0.02 8.22
N LEU A 843 -11.95 0.25 8.38
CA LEU A 843 -11.05 -0.62 9.14
C LEU A 843 -11.35 -0.65 10.65
N ASP A 844 -11.68 0.50 11.26
CA ASP A 844 -12.08 0.57 12.68
C ASP A 844 -13.37 -0.24 12.95
N HIS A 845 -14.27 -0.32 11.96
CA HIS A 845 -15.47 -1.16 12.02
C HIS A 845 -15.14 -2.65 11.86
N GLU A 846 -14.27 -3.02 10.90
CA GLU A 846 -13.79 -4.40 10.76
C GLU A 846 -13.11 -4.89 12.05
N ILE A 847 -12.23 -4.07 12.63
CA ILE A 847 -11.59 -4.33 13.93
C ILE A 847 -12.62 -4.53 15.06
N HIS A 848 -13.72 -3.78 15.09
CA HIS A 848 -14.79 -4.02 16.06
C HIS A 848 -15.45 -5.40 15.86
N THR A 849 -15.85 -5.74 14.64
CA THR A 849 -16.49 -7.04 14.38
C THR A 849 -15.58 -8.23 14.67
N LEU A 850 -14.27 -8.11 14.40
CA LEU A 850 -13.28 -9.12 14.76
C LEU A 850 -13.12 -9.27 16.28
N ASN A 851 -13.13 -8.17 17.03
CA ASN A 851 -13.09 -8.22 18.50
C ASN A 851 -14.37 -8.83 19.11
N GLU A 852 -15.55 -8.57 18.52
CA GLU A 852 -16.79 -9.23 18.93
C GLU A 852 -16.73 -10.75 18.68
N ASN A 853 -16.25 -11.17 17.51
CA ASN A 853 -16.04 -12.59 17.17
C ASN A 853 -15.00 -13.28 18.08
N ILE A 854 -13.92 -12.59 18.46
CA ILE A 854 -12.98 -13.10 19.47
C ILE A 854 -13.67 -13.23 20.84
N SER A 855 -14.54 -12.29 21.19
CA SER A 855 -15.30 -12.30 22.46
C SER A 855 -16.34 -13.42 22.52
N THR A 856 -16.97 -13.81 21.40
CA THR A 856 -17.91 -14.96 21.37
C THR A 856 -17.14 -16.28 21.44
N LEU A 857 -16.14 -16.48 20.59
CA LEU A 857 -15.30 -17.69 20.58
C LEU A 857 -14.62 -17.94 21.94
N THR A 858 -14.15 -16.89 22.62
CA THR A 858 -13.57 -17.02 23.98
C THR A 858 -14.59 -17.56 24.99
N LYS A 859 -15.85 -17.10 24.94
CA LYS A 859 -16.92 -17.58 25.83
C LYS A 859 -17.30 -19.04 25.52
N GLU A 860 -17.34 -19.42 24.25
CA GLU A 860 -17.59 -20.81 23.85
C GLU A 860 -16.48 -21.75 24.30
N LEU A 861 -15.21 -21.32 24.19
CA LEU A 861 -14.04 -22.09 24.62
C LEU A 861 -14.00 -22.22 26.15
N GLU A 862 -14.37 -21.18 26.90
CA GLU A 862 -14.62 -21.28 28.35
C GLU A 862 -15.71 -22.30 28.71
N LEU A 863 -16.84 -22.30 27.99
CA LEU A 863 -17.94 -23.23 28.23
C LEU A 863 -17.51 -24.68 27.94
N LYS A 864 -16.78 -24.91 26.84
CA LYS A 864 -16.20 -26.23 26.52
C LYS A 864 -15.13 -26.67 27.54
N GLY A 865 -14.33 -25.74 28.06
CA GLY A 865 -13.40 -26.02 29.17
C GLY A 865 -14.13 -26.49 30.44
N LYS A 866 -15.23 -25.83 30.80
CA LYS A 866 -16.09 -26.22 31.95
C LYS A 866 -16.75 -27.59 31.73
N GLU A 867 -17.18 -27.89 30.51
CA GLU A 867 -17.75 -29.19 30.12
C GLU A 867 -16.72 -30.34 30.19
N VAL A 868 -15.50 -30.13 29.68
CA VAL A 868 -14.39 -31.11 29.80
C VAL A 868 -14.01 -31.36 31.26
N LEU A 869 -13.96 -30.32 32.09
CA LEU A 869 -13.72 -30.48 33.54
C LEU A 869 -14.82 -31.29 34.23
N LYS A 870 -16.09 -31.09 33.86
CA LYS A 870 -17.23 -31.88 34.36
C LYS A 870 -17.08 -33.35 33.98
N ILE A 871 -16.87 -33.67 32.69
CA ILE A 871 -16.68 -35.05 32.21
C ILE A 871 -15.50 -35.72 32.93
N ARG A 872 -14.37 -35.02 33.09
CA ARG A 872 -13.20 -35.53 33.82
C ARG A 872 -13.50 -35.81 35.30
N SER A 873 -14.33 -34.97 35.94
CA SER A 873 -14.73 -35.18 37.34
C SER A 873 -15.63 -36.42 37.51
N GLU A 874 -16.55 -36.63 36.57
CA GLU A 874 -17.50 -37.76 36.53
C GLU A 874 -16.75 -39.07 36.26
N ALA A 875 -15.85 -39.11 35.27
CA ALA A 875 -15.00 -40.26 34.99
C ALA A 875 -14.11 -40.64 36.19
N ASN A 876 -13.46 -39.65 36.84
CA ASN A 876 -12.68 -39.89 38.06
C ASN A 876 -13.54 -40.40 39.24
N GLN A 877 -14.83 -40.06 39.30
CA GLN A 877 -15.75 -40.59 40.31
C GLN A 877 -16.15 -42.04 40.01
N GLN A 878 -16.36 -42.39 38.74
CA GLN A 878 -16.62 -43.77 38.30
C GLN A 878 -15.42 -44.69 38.55
N ILE A 879 -14.20 -44.24 38.22
CA ILE A 879 -12.95 -44.99 38.49
C ILE A 879 -12.84 -45.33 39.98
N ARG A 880 -12.97 -44.32 40.86
CA ARG A 880 -12.90 -44.54 42.33
C ARG A 880 -14.00 -45.46 42.86
N ALA A 881 -15.19 -45.46 42.26
CA ALA A 881 -16.25 -46.41 42.62
C ALA A 881 -15.86 -47.85 42.25
N HIS A 882 -15.36 -48.06 41.03
CA HIS A 882 -14.88 -49.38 40.58
C HIS A 882 -13.68 -49.88 41.39
N GLU A 883 -12.72 -49.01 41.71
CA GLU A 883 -11.59 -49.33 42.61
C GLU A 883 -12.12 -49.78 43.98
N GLN A 884 -13.04 -49.02 44.59
CA GLN A 884 -13.58 -49.34 45.91
C GLN A 884 -14.35 -50.67 45.92
N ASP A 885 -15.14 -50.97 44.89
CA ASP A 885 -15.89 -52.22 44.81
C ASP A 885 -14.99 -53.43 44.49
N LEU A 886 -13.90 -53.24 43.75
CA LEU A 886 -12.87 -54.26 43.54
C LEU A 886 -12.13 -54.57 44.85
N CYS A 887 -11.75 -53.56 45.63
CA CYS A 887 -11.20 -53.74 46.98
C CYS A 887 -12.16 -54.51 47.90
N LYS A 888 -13.43 -54.10 47.98
CA LYS A 888 -14.46 -54.83 48.77
C LYS A 888 -14.64 -56.28 48.30
N LYS A 889 -14.47 -56.58 47.01
CA LYS A 889 -14.55 -57.95 46.47
C LYS A 889 -13.34 -58.78 46.95
N HIS A 890 -12.14 -58.23 46.83
CA HIS A 890 -10.92 -58.90 47.31
C HIS A 890 -10.92 -59.10 48.84
N GLU A 891 -11.40 -58.13 49.62
CA GLU A 891 -11.58 -58.26 51.07
C GLU A 891 -12.51 -59.42 51.45
N ARG A 892 -13.63 -59.61 50.73
CA ARG A 892 -14.53 -60.75 50.94
C ARG A 892 -13.86 -62.08 50.58
N GLU A 893 -13.22 -62.16 49.42
CA GLU A 893 -12.50 -63.37 48.98
C GLU A 893 -11.41 -63.78 49.98
N MET A 894 -10.65 -62.81 50.49
CA MET A 894 -9.65 -63.04 51.54
C MET A 894 -10.28 -63.42 52.89
N ALA A 895 -11.43 -62.85 53.26
CA ALA A 895 -12.15 -63.23 54.48
C ALA A 895 -12.72 -64.66 54.40
N GLU A 896 -13.29 -65.04 53.25
CA GLU A 896 -13.81 -66.37 52.96
C GLU A 896 -12.69 -67.42 52.96
N LEU A 897 -11.56 -67.13 52.31
CA LEU A 897 -10.38 -68.01 52.31
C LEU A 897 -9.80 -68.19 53.72
N ASN A 898 -9.69 -67.12 54.51
CA ASN A 898 -9.26 -67.21 55.91
C ASN A 898 -10.24 -68.03 56.76
N ALA A 899 -11.54 -67.84 56.60
CA ALA A 899 -12.57 -68.59 57.32
C ALA A 899 -12.58 -70.08 56.95
N LEU A 900 -12.31 -70.41 55.68
CA LEU A 900 -12.15 -71.78 55.21
C LEU A 900 -10.90 -72.42 55.81
N HIS A 901 -9.74 -71.74 55.75
CA HIS A 901 -8.49 -72.20 56.36
C HIS A 901 -8.62 -72.39 57.89
N HIS A 902 -9.36 -71.52 58.58
CA HIS A 902 -9.64 -71.67 60.02
C HIS A 902 -10.50 -72.92 60.29
N ARG A 903 -11.53 -73.20 59.47
CA ARG A 903 -12.33 -74.42 59.58
C ARG A 903 -11.51 -75.68 59.32
N GLU A 904 -10.67 -75.69 58.29
CA GLU A 904 -9.78 -76.82 57.99
C GLU A 904 -8.80 -77.07 59.15
N THR A 905 -8.18 -76.01 59.67
CA THR A 905 -7.29 -76.09 60.85
C THR A 905 -8.02 -76.62 62.08
N GLN A 906 -9.25 -76.16 62.33
CA GLN A 906 -10.07 -76.62 63.46
C GLN A 906 -10.53 -78.08 63.29
N ASN A 907 -10.83 -78.52 62.07
CA ASN A 907 -11.13 -79.92 61.75
C ASN A 907 -9.89 -80.82 62.00
N MET A 908 -8.72 -80.41 61.51
CA MET A 908 -7.45 -81.11 61.74
C MET A 908 -7.11 -81.22 63.24
N LEU A 909 -7.34 -80.16 64.02
CA LEU A 909 -7.19 -80.19 65.49
C LEU A 909 -8.22 -81.11 66.16
N SER A 910 -9.47 -81.11 65.68
CA SER A 910 -10.51 -82.06 66.11
C SER A 910 -10.06 -83.51 65.91
N ASP A 911 -9.54 -83.82 64.73
CA ASP A 911 -9.22 -85.19 64.35
C ASP A 911 -7.91 -85.68 64.97
N PHE A 912 -6.95 -84.77 65.19
CA PHE A 912 -5.80 -85.01 66.06
C PHE A 912 -6.24 -85.33 67.50
N ASN A 913 -7.17 -84.57 68.08
CA ASN A 913 -7.67 -84.83 69.43
C ASN A 913 -8.39 -86.18 69.53
N LYS A 914 -9.26 -86.54 68.56
CA LYS A 914 -9.89 -87.88 68.48
C LYS A 914 -8.85 -89.00 68.41
N ALA A 915 -7.80 -88.84 67.60
CA ALA A 915 -6.71 -89.79 67.51
C ALA A 915 -5.93 -89.91 68.83
N GLN A 916 -5.74 -88.78 69.54
CA GLN A 916 -5.10 -88.76 70.86
C GLN A 916 -5.97 -89.42 71.95
N GLU A 917 -7.30 -89.30 71.88
CA GLU A 917 -8.24 -89.99 72.77
C GLU A 917 -8.24 -91.51 72.52
N LEU A 918 -8.36 -91.94 71.26
CA LEU A 918 -8.23 -93.36 70.90
C LEU A 918 -6.89 -93.97 71.35
N LEU A 919 -5.81 -93.17 71.36
CA LEU A 919 -4.52 -93.60 71.89
C LEU A 919 -4.52 -93.72 73.42
N LYS A 920 -5.14 -92.78 74.15
CA LYS A 920 -5.30 -92.84 75.62
C LYS A 920 -6.16 -94.04 76.03
N ASP A 921 -7.25 -94.31 75.32
CA ASP A 921 -8.14 -95.45 75.57
C ASP A 921 -7.39 -96.77 75.36
N LYS A 922 -6.59 -96.87 74.29
CA LYS A 922 -5.76 -98.05 74.02
C LYS A 922 -4.65 -98.26 75.07
N ILE A 923 -4.03 -97.18 75.56
CA ILE A 923 -3.09 -97.24 76.69
C ILE A 923 -3.80 -97.73 77.96
N SER A 924 -4.98 -97.18 78.25
CA SER A 924 -5.77 -97.54 79.44
C SER A 924 -6.23 -99.00 79.41
N ALA A 925 -6.68 -99.50 78.25
CA ALA A 925 -7.03 -100.90 78.04
C ALA A 925 -5.83 -101.84 78.23
N LEU A 926 -4.64 -101.46 77.74
CA LEU A 926 -3.40 -102.21 77.96
C LEU A 926 -2.97 -102.21 79.43
N GLN A 927 -3.16 -101.11 80.16
CA GLN A 927 -2.88 -101.03 81.59
C GLN A 927 -3.82 -101.93 82.42
N ILE A 928 -5.12 -101.93 82.13
CA ILE A 928 -6.10 -102.82 82.76
C ILE A 928 -5.76 -104.29 82.48
N LEU A 929 -5.35 -104.62 81.25
CA LEU A 929 -4.94 -105.98 80.89
C LEU A 929 -3.68 -106.42 81.65
N LEU A 930 -2.71 -105.52 81.80
CA LEU A 930 -1.47 -105.76 82.55
C LEU A 930 -1.75 -106.00 84.04
N GLU A 931 -2.51 -105.11 84.69
CA GLU A 931 -2.90 -105.24 86.11
C GLU A 931 -3.67 -106.55 86.35
N GLY A 932 -4.61 -106.89 85.46
CA GLY A 932 -5.32 -108.17 85.47
C GLY A 932 -4.47 -109.42 85.19
N THR A 933 -3.22 -109.28 84.74
CA THR A 933 -2.22 -110.37 84.73
C THR A 933 -1.32 -110.38 85.95
N GLU A 934 -0.99 -109.22 86.52
CA GLU A 934 -0.23 -109.15 87.78
C GLU A 934 -1.00 -109.76 88.95
N ASP A 935 -2.30 -109.49 89.10
CA ASP A 935 -3.09 -110.06 90.20
C ASP A 935 -3.28 -111.59 90.06
N LYS A 936 -3.30 -112.13 88.84
CA LYS A 936 -3.27 -113.58 88.60
C LYS A 936 -1.93 -114.21 88.99
N PHE A 937 -0.83 -113.47 88.85
CA PHE A 937 0.48 -113.93 89.31
C PHE A 937 0.62 -113.84 90.83
N ARG A 938 0.08 -112.79 91.47
CA ARG A 938 0.13 -112.59 92.92
C ARG A 938 -0.73 -113.59 93.70
N ASN A 939 -1.91 -113.94 93.19
CA ASN A 939 -2.87 -114.85 93.86
C ASN A 939 -2.65 -116.34 93.51
N ARG A 940 -1.39 -116.75 93.31
CA ARG A 940 -1.02 -118.14 93.00
C ARG A 940 -0.91 -118.98 94.28
N GLU A 941 -1.51 -120.16 94.28
CA GLU A 941 -1.41 -121.13 95.38
C GLU A 941 0.04 -121.60 95.63
N SER A 942 0.41 -121.77 96.91
CA SER A 942 1.71 -122.30 97.33
C SER A 942 1.87 -123.78 96.99
N ARG A 943 3.11 -124.26 96.87
CA ARG A 943 3.37 -125.64 96.45
C ARG A 943 3.27 -126.61 97.63
N HIS A 944 3.03 -127.88 97.32
CA HIS A 944 3.10 -128.97 98.30
C HIS A 944 4.49 -129.05 98.97
N GLU A 945 5.55 -128.73 98.22
CA GLU A 945 6.94 -128.58 98.68
C GLU A 945 7.04 -127.58 99.86
N ASP A 946 6.48 -126.38 99.67
CA ASP A 946 6.49 -125.29 100.66
C ASP A 946 5.69 -125.69 101.92
N LEU A 947 4.50 -126.29 101.71
CA LEU A 947 3.61 -126.70 102.80
C LEU A 947 4.21 -127.80 103.69
N GLN A 948 4.96 -128.74 103.10
CA GLN A 948 5.64 -129.78 103.87
C GLN A 948 6.79 -129.20 104.71
N THR A 949 7.61 -128.33 104.13
CA THR A 949 8.69 -127.65 104.87
C THR A 949 8.14 -126.80 106.03
N ILE A 950 6.97 -126.18 105.84
CA ILE A 950 6.27 -125.43 106.90
C ILE A 950 5.75 -126.34 108.02
N ALA A 951 5.44 -127.62 107.75
CA ALA A 951 5.07 -128.58 108.78
C ALA A 951 6.30 -128.99 109.61
N GLU A 952 7.37 -129.44 108.95
CA GLU A 952 8.62 -129.86 109.60
C GLU A 952 9.23 -128.75 110.48
N LEU A 953 9.15 -127.49 110.03
CA LEU A 953 9.59 -126.32 110.82
C LEU A 953 8.69 -126.02 112.03
N LYS A 954 7.40 -126.37 112.01
CA LYS A 954 6.50 -126.20 113.17
C LYS A 954 6.81 -127.22 114.26
N ASP A 955 7.07 -128.47 113.88
CA ASP A 955 7.42 -129.52 114.84
C ASP A 955 8.77 -129.21 115.53
N MET A 956 9.76 -128.73 114.78
CA MET A 956 11.02 -128.20 115.33
C MET A 956 10.83 -127.01 116.30
N VAL A 957 9.81 -126.17 116.10
CA VAL A 957 9.50 -125.07 117.04
C VAL A 957 8.88 -125.62 118.32
N ALA A 958 7.96 -126.58 118.23
CA ALA A 958 7.32 -127.20 119.39
C ALA A 958 8.34 -127.89 120.32
N GLU A 959 9.33 -128.60 119.77
CA GLU A 959 10.44 -129.16 120.56
C GLU A 959 11.24 -128.10 121.32
N ARG A 960 11.52 -126.96 120.65
CA ARG A 960 12.28 -125.83 121.24
C ARG A 960 11.50 -125.17 122.38
N GLU A 961 10.20 -124.97 122.22
CA GLU A 961 9.34 -124.40 123.27
C GLU A 961 9.26 -125.31 124.52
N ALA A 962 9.18 -126.64 124.33
CA ALA A 962 9.21 -127.59 125.43
C ALA A 962 10.51 -127.52 126.25
N LEU A 963 11.66 -127.35 125.59
CA LEU A 963 12.96 -127.19 126.25
C LEU A 963 13.05 -125.86 127.03
N VAL A 964 12.56 -124.75 126.46
CA VAL A 964 12.53 -123.45 127.13
C VAL A 964 11.70 -123.49 128.40
N LYS A 965 10.53 -124.16 128.38
CA LYS A 965 9.65 -124.29 129.55
C LYS A 965 10.38 -124.91 130.76
N LYS A 966 11.15 -125.97 130.54
CA LYS A 966 11.92 -126.64 131.60
C LYS A 966 12.93 -125.71 132.28
N LEU A 967 13.67 -124.94 131.48
CA LEU A 967 14.67 -123.97 131.99
C LEU A 967 14.03 -122.81 132.78
N VAL A 968 12.78 -122.45 132.49
CA VAL A 968 12.03 -121.42 133.24
C VAL A 968 11.64 -121.91 134.63
N ASP A 969 11.24 -123.18 134.76
CA ASP A 969 10.89 -123.76 136.06
C ASP A 969 12.13 -123.96 136.96
N ASP A 970 13.26 -124.41 136.40
CA ASP A 970 14.55 -124.51 137.11
C ASP A 970 15.00 -123.14 137.66
N LYS A 971 14.92 -122.07 136.85
CA LYS A 971 15.21 -120.70 137.30
C LYS A 971 14.35 -120.29 138.51
N LYS A 972 13.07 -120.66 138.49
CA LYS A 972 12.07 -120.26 139.49
C LYS A 972 12.39 -120.80 140.88
N PHE A 973 12.95 -122.01 140.94
CA PHE A 973 13.43 -122.63 142.18
C PHE A 973 14.53 -121.80 142.85
N TYR A 974 15.61 -121.49 142.13
CA TYR A 974 16.75 -120.72 142.66
C TYR A 974 16.38 -119.30 143.12
N GLN A 975 15.37 -118.67 142.50
CA GLN A 975 14.94 -117.33 142.91
C GLN A 975 14.28 -117.30 144.30
N LEU A 976 13.59 -118.36 144.74
CA LEU A 976 13.00 -118.40 146.09
C LEU A 976 14.07 -118.50 147.19
N GLU A 977 15.16 -119.25 146.98
CA GLU A 977 16.16 -119.47 148.02
C GLU A 977 17.04 -118.23 148.28
N LEU A 978 17.23 -117.36 147.28
CA LEU A 978 17.90 -116.07 147.43
C LEU A 978 17.08 -115.11 148.31
N VAL A 979 15.78 -114.95 148.04
CA VAL A 979 14.89 -114.02 148.75
C VAL A 979 14.79 -114.35 150.25
N ASN A 980 14.83 -115.64 150.62
CA ASN A 980 14.85 -116.08 152.02
C ASN A 980 16.16 -115.78 152.77
N ARG A 981 17.28 -115.54 152.08
CA ARG A 981 18.53 -115.06 152.70
C ARG A 981 18.57 -113.54 152.79
N GLU A 982 18.15 -112.85 151.73
CA GLU A 982 18.22 -111.40 151.58
C GLU A 982 17.34 -110.64 152.61
N THR A 983 16.20 -111.21 152.96
CA THR A 983 15.25 -110.65 153.95
C THR A 983 15.79 -110.52 155.38
N ASN A 984 16.86 -111.25 155.74
CA ASN A 984 17.44 -111.17 157.08
C ASN A 984 18.59 -110.14 157.18
N PHE A 985 19.27 -109.85 156.07
CA PHE A 985 20.45 -108.97 156.06
C PHE A 985 20.09 -107.48 155.92
N ASN A 986 19.12 -107.15 155.07
CA ASN A 986 18.68 -105.77 154.78
C ASN A 986 17.93 -105.08 155.95
N LYS A 987 17.89 -105.70 157.13
CA LYS A 987 17.31 -105.15 158.36
C LYS A 987 18.26 -104.25 159.14
N ILE A 988 19.55 -104.25 158.80
CA ILE A 988 20.60 -103.49 159.52
C ILE A 988 21.01 -102.22 158.75
N PHE A 989 21.16 -102.29 157.43
CA PHE A 989 21.45 -101.13 156.57
C PHE A 989 20.74 -101.24 155.21
N SER A 990 20.23 -100.12 154.70
CA SER A 990 19.35 -100.05 153.52
C SER A 990 19.33 -98.64 152.91
N ALA A 991 19.12 -98.42 151.60
CA ALA A 991 19.19 -99.31 150.43
C ALA A 991 19.09 -98.49 149.11
N ASN A 992 19.42 -99.12 147.97
CA ASN A 992 19.02 -98.76 146.58
C ASN A 992 19.67 -97.48 145.99
N PRO A 993 19.89 -97.37 144.64
CA PRO A 993 18.87 -97.44 143.57
C PRO A 993 19.22 -98.36 142.36
N ASN A 994 18.35 -98.41 141.32
CA ASN A 994 18.56 -99.23 140.11
C ASN A 994 17.78 -98.73 138.85
N VAL A 995 18.25 -99.13 137.65
CA VAL A 995 17.67 -99.15 136.27
C VAL A 995 17.32 -97.85 135.50
N GLY A 996 17.71 -97.78 134.21
CA GLY A 996 17.24 -96.81 133.19
C GLY A 996 17.69 -97.12 131.74
N VAL A 997 16.73 -97.49 130.87
CA VAL A 997 16.79 -98.02 129.47
C VAL A 997 17.50 -97.16 128.38
N ILE A 998 18.01 -97.78 127.28
CA ILE A 998 18.19 -97.16 125.93
C ILE A 998 18.17 -98.22 124.77
N ASN A 999 17.98 -97.81 123.50
CA ASN A 999 17.42 -98.63 122.39
C ASN A 999 18.23 -98.58 121.04
N PRO A 1000 18.35 -99.68 120.23
CA PRO A 1000 19.13 -99.70 118.97
C PRO A 1000 18.41 -100.08 117.63
N LEU A 1001 18.85 -99.41 116.53
CA LEU A 1001 19.13 -99.92 115.16
C LEU A 1001 18.02 -100.29 114.10
N VAL A 1002 18.15 -99.62 112.92
CA VAL A 1002 18.27 -100.16 111.52
C VAL A 1002 17.14 -100.05 110.45
N LYS A 1003 17.47 -99.27 109.40
CA LYS A 1003 17.17 -99.28 107.93
C LYS A 1003 15.75 -99.40 107.31
N GLN A 1004 15.43 -98.34 106.55
CA GLN A 1004 14.88 -98.29 105.18
C GLN A 1004 13.42 -98.68 104.85
N LYS A 1005 12.89 -97.94 103.84
CA LYS A 1005 11.57 -98.02 103.16
C LYS A 1005 10.33 -97.80 104.05
N ARG A 1006 9.44 -96.90 103.60
CA ARG A 1006 7.99 -97.14 103.38
C ARG A 1006 7.37 -95.95 102.61
N LYS A 1007 6.31 -96.24 101.83
CA LYS A 1007 5.06 -95.50 101.52
C LYS A 1007 5.09 -93.97 101.25
N ASN A 1008 4.38 -93.39 100.29
CA ASN A 1008 2.98 -93.55 99.82
C ASN A 1008 1.91 -93.04 100.82
N ASP A 1009 1.37 -91.84 100.62
CA ASP A 1009 -0.08 -91.68 100.39
C ASP A 1009 -0.48 -90.29 99.81
N LYS A 1010 -1.78 -90.10 99.57
CA LYS A 1010 -2.40 -89.01 98.78
C LYS A 1010 -2.76 -87.76 99.61
N SER A 1011 -2.49 -86.56 99.07
CA SER A 1011 -3.30 -85.33 99.27
C SER A 1011 -2.84 -84.20 98.34
N THR A 1012 -3.66 -83.68 97.41
CA THR A 1012 -4.65 -82.58 97.60
C THR A 1012 -4.08 -81.15 97.46
N THR A 1013 -4.04 -80.67 96.20
CA THR A 1013 -4.62 -79.36 95.79
C THR A 1013 -3.88 -78.01 96.04
N ARG A 1014 -3.76 -77.24 94.94
CA ARG A 1014 -3.56 -75.77 94.78
C ARG A 1014 -2.17 -75.14 94.97
N PHE A 1015 -2.01 -74.04 94.21
CA PHE A 1015 -0.98 -72.97 94.24
C PHE A 1015 0.47 -73.35 93.86
N SER A 1016 1.25 -72.50 93.18
CA SER A 1016 0.91 -71.53 92.11
C SER A 1016 2.19 -70.99 91.47
N SER A 1017 2.39 -71.19 90.15
CA SER A 1017 3.44 -70.52 89.38
C SER A 1017 2.94 -69.18 88.80
N SER A 1018 2.65 -68.24 89.69
CA SER A 1018 2.84 -66.80 89.44
C SER A 1018 4.33 -66.53 89.10
N ALA A 1019 4.75 -65.45 88.45
CA ALA A 1019 4.17 -64.14 88.11
C ALA A 1019 5.04 -63.52 86.99
N ASN A 1020 4.77 -62.40 86.30
CA ASN A 1020 3.64 -61.47 86.05
C ASN A 1020 4.13 -60.57 84.85
N LEU A 1021 3.38 -59.76 84.10
CA LEU A 1021 2.00 -59.22 84.15
C LEU A 1021 1.32 -59.54 82.78
N ARG A 1022 0.01 -59.74 82.61
CA ARG A 1022 -1.18 -58.88 82.89
C ARG A 1022 -1.18 -57.53 82.12
N ALA A 1023 -2.27 -57.11 81.45
CA ALA A 1023 -3.61 -57.71 81.31
C ALA A 1023 -4.41 -57.14 80.12
N ASN A 1024 -5.44 -57.90 79.68
CA ASN A 1024 -6.72 -57.46 79.08
C ASN A 1024 -6.66 -56.74 77.68
N VAL A 1025 -7.59 -56.90 76.71
CA VAL A 1025 -9.08 -57.12 76.68
C VAL A 1025 -9.82 -55.86 77.13
N GLU A 1026 -10.38 -55.02 76.26
CA GLU A 1026 -11.44 -55.31 75.27
C GLU A 1026 -11.62 -54.14 74.26
N ALA A 1027 -12.69 -54.18 73.44
CA ALA A 1027 -13.22 -53.08 72.59
C ALA A 1027 -12.46 -52.68 71.29
N SER A 1028 -12.90 -53.28 70.18
CA SER A 1028 -13.17 -52.68 68.85
C SER A 1028 -12.35 -51.47 68.35
N GLY A 1029 -11.46 -51.69 67.37
CA GLY A 1029 -10.87 -50.61 66.54
C GLY A 1029 -10.02 -51.13 65.38
N THR A 1030 -10.36 -50.74 64.15
CA THR A 1030 -9.66 -51.07 62.90
C THR A 1030 -8.30 -50.38 62.75
N GLY A 1031 -7.27 -51.07 62.24
CA GLY A 1031 -6.04 -50.44 61.73
C GLY A 1031 -4.80 -51.35 61.76
N SER A 1032 -4.04 -51.42 60.67
CA SER A 1032 -2.92 -52.36 60.49
C SER A 1032 -1.55 -51.69 60.28
N GLY A 1033 -0.48 -52.40 60.63
CA GLY A 1033 0.75 -52.41 59.82
C GLY A 1033 1.82 -51.33 60.07
N GLN A 1034 2.72 -51.59 61.01
CA GLN A 1034 4.10 -51.05 61.08
C GLN A 1034 5.05 -51.75 60.08
N PRO A 1035 6.35 -51.36 59.91
CA PRO A 1035 7.03 -50.07 60.17
C PRO A 1035 8.09 -49.66 59.08
N GLN A 1036 8.89 -48.63 59.38
CA GLN A 1036 10.24 -48.24 58.86
C GLN A 1036 10.34 -47.06 57.86
N PRO A 1037 11.47 -46.30 57.86
CA PRO A 1037 12.24 -45.84 59.03
C PRO A 1037 12.70 -44.36 58.96
N ASN A 1038 13.30 -43.88 60.05
CA ASN A 1038 14.23 -42.74 60.13
C ASN A 1038 13.83 -41.37 59.52
N ARG A 1039 13.35 -40.46 60.38
CA ARG A 1039 13.87 -39.10 60.39
C ARG A 1039 13.92 -38.53 61.81
N LEU A 1040 15.01 -37.84 62.14
CA LEU A 1040 15.16 -37.06 63.38
C LEU A 1040 14.77 -35.60 63.13
N GLU A 1041 14.34 -34.95 64.20
CA GLU A 1041 14.04 -33.51 64.33
C GLU A 1041 15.34 -32.67 64.44
N PRO A 1042 15.35 -31.30 64.36
CA PRO A 1042 14.34 -30.42 64.98
C PRO A 1042 13.87 -29.13 64.25
N ILE A 1043 12.78 -28.60 64.83
CA ILE A 1043 12.24 -27.22 64.90
C ILE A 1043 13.25 -26.15 65.40
N PRO A 1044 12.90 -24.84 65.52
CA PRO A 1044 11.85 -24.03 64.87
C PRO A 1044 12.33 -22.64 64.32
N ASN A 1045 11.50 -21.92 63.54
CA ASN A 1045 11.10 -20.52 63.83
C ASN A 1045 10.26 -19.84 62.72
N SER A 1046 8.97 -19.61 63.02
CA SER A 1046 8.18 -18.43 62.59
C SER A 1046 7.87 -18.26 61.08
N PRO A 1047 6.86 -17.45 60.69
CA PRO A 1047 5.50 -17.99 60.73
C PRO A 1047 4.70 -17.86 59.42
N ILE A 1048 3.87 -18.88 59.17
CA ILE A 1048 2.49 -18.83 58.66
C ILE A 1048 2.15 -17.72 57.64
N HIS A 1049 1.92 -18.15 56.39
CA HIS A 1049 0.90 -17.70 55.42
C HIS A 1049 0.56 -16.18 55.33
N GLN A 1050 0.53 -15.57 54.13
CA GLN A 1050 -0.50 -15.88 53.13
C GLN A 1050 -0.17 -15.35 51.71
N LEU A 1051 -0.87 -15.90 50.70
CA LEU A 1051 -1.08 -15.38 49.34
C LEU A 1051 0.12 -15.32 48.35
N GLU A 1052 0.21 -16.40 47.57
CA GLU A 1052 0.37 -16.45 46.09
C GLU A 1052 1.31 -15.45 45.38
N PRO A 1053 2.45 -15.91 44.80
CA PRO A 1053 3.37 -15.05 44.07
C PRO A 1053 2.97 -14.84 42.60
N ASN A 1054 3.10 -13.59 42.13
CA ASN A 1054 3.21 -13.30 40.70
C ASN A 1054 4.48 -13.94 40.12
N THR A 1055 4.39 -14.56 38.94
CA THR A 1055 5.50 -15.27 38.28
C THR A 1055 6.33 -14.33 37.38
N SER A 1056 7.65 -14.37 37.53
CA SER A 1056 8.58 -13.55 36.73
C SER A 1056 9.51 -14.40 35.84
N LYS A 1057 9.07 -14.61 34.58
CA LYS A 1057 9.81 -15.22 33.44
C LYS A 1057 10.18 -16.71 33.53
N PRO A 1058 9.92 -17.46 32.44
CA PRO A 1058 11.02 -18.07 31.66
C PRO A 1058 10.83 -17.93 30.13
N LEU A 1059 11.74 -18.50 29.32
CA LEU A 1059 11.70 -18.62 27.85
C LEU A 1059 12.57 -19.83 27.38
N PRO A 1060 12.49 -20.31 26.11
CA PRO A 1060 11.39 -20.10 25.13
C PRO A 1060 10.53 -21.29 24.56
N PRO A 1061 10.89 -22.61 24.47
CA PRO A 1061 10.45 -23.44 23.33
C PRO A 1061 9.74 -24.78 23.70
N PRO A 1062 9.30 -25.64 22.73
CA PRO A 1062 9.17 -25.46 21.28
C PRO A 1062 7.72 -25.68 20.74
N THR A 1063 7.50 -25.38 19.45
CA THR A 1063 6.34 -25.81 18.63
C THR A 1063 6.75 -26.89 17.61
N PRO A 1064 5.85 -27.81 17.21
CA PRO A 1064 5.16 -27.60 15.92
C PRO A 1064 3.70 -28.14 15.79
N LEU A 1065 2.85 -27.30 15.18
CA LEU A 1065 2.06 -27.52 13.94
C LEU A 1065 1.28 -28.83 13.65
N THR A 1066 0.00 -28.66 13.32
CA THR A 1066 -0.58 -29.25 12.09
C THR A 1066 -1.68 -28.33 11.53
N GLU A 1067 -1.64 -28.04 10.22
CA GLU A 1067 -2.64 -27.23 9.46
C GLU A 1067 -3.59 -28.19 8.67
N PRO A 1068 -4.11 -27.99 7.42
CA PRO A 1068 -4.11 -26.85 6.48
C PRO A 1068 -5.43 -26.52 5.72
N LYS A 1069 -5.51 -25.32 5.13
CA LYS A 1069 -5.84 -25.00 3.70
C LYS A 1069 -6.32 -23.54 3.53
N LYS A 1070 -6.12 -22.84 2.40
CA LYS A 1070 -5.02 -22.78 1.38
C LYS A 1070 -5.33 -21.63 0.38
N LEU A 1071 -4.41 -21.41 -0.57
CA LEU A 1071 -4.44 -20.48 -1.74
C LEU A 1071 -3.95 -19.05 -1.41
N THR A 1072 -2.82 -18.50 -1.90
CA THR A 1072 -1.92 -18.62 -3.09
C THR A 1072 -2.25 -17.72 -4.28
N SER A 1073 -1.26 -16.95 -4.72
CA SER A 1073 -0.98 -16.63 -6.13
C SER A 1073 0.54 -16.66 -6.37
N GLN A 1074 1.00 -16.85 -7.60
CA GLN A 1074 2.41 -17.05 -7.96
C GLN A 1074 2.84 -16.30 -9.23
N TYR A 1075 4.11 -15.89 -9.22
CA TYR A 1075 5.10 -15.77 -10.32
C TYR A 1075 4.68 -15.97 -11.79
N THR A 1076 5.35 -15.21 -12.67
CA THR A 1076 6.20 -15.79 -13.75
C THR A 1076 7.24 -14.78 -14.24
N CYS A 1077 8.50 -15.22 -14.40
CA CYS A 1077 9.46 -14.75 -15.42
C CYS A 1077 10.69 -15.69 -15.42
N SER A 1078 11.30 -15.98 -16.58
CA SER A 1078 12.38 -16.97 -16.69
C SER A 1078 13.24 -16.86 -17.95
N GLU A 1079 14.55 -17.01 -17.76
CA GLU A 1079 15.59 -17.50 -18.71
C GLU A 1079 16.09 -16.61 -19.88
N TRP A 1080 17.04 -17.15 -20.66
CA TRP A 1080 18.14 -16.45 -21.36
C TRP A 1080 18.27 -16.81 -22.87
N TYR A 1081 19.16 -16.08 -23.58
CA TYR A 1081 19.97 -16.50 -24.75
C TYR A 1081 19.48 -16.33 -26.23
N ALA A 1082 19.65 -15.10 -26.74
CA ALA A 1082 20.40 -14.71 -27.98
C ALA A 1082 19.92 -15.01 -29.43
N ILE A 1083 20.69 -14.45 -30.40
CA ILE A 1083 20.73 -14.61 -31.88
C ILE A 1083 19.72 -13.75 -32.71
N ILE A 1084 20.05 -13.11 -33.86
CA ILE A 1084 21.25 -12.39 -34.37
C ILE A 1084 20.91 -11.67 -35.72
N LEU A 1085 21.57 -10.54 -36.05
CA LEU A 1085 21.50 -9.78 -37.34
C LEU A 1085 20.11 -9.15 -37.68
N HIS A 1086 19.98 -8.14 -38.55
CA HIS A 1086 20.84 -7.64 -39.63
C HIS A 1086 20.83 -6.09 -39.77
N THR A 1087 21.97 -5.51 -40.19
CA THR A 1087 22.19 -4.11 -40.67
C THR A 1087 21.60 -2.96 -39.86
#